data_AF-A0A3M1QUL9-F1
#
_entry.id   AF-A0A3M1QUL9-F1
#
_cell.length_a   1.000
_cell.length_b   1.000
_cell.length_c   1.000
_cell.angle_alpha   90.00
_cell.angle_beta   90.00
_cell.angle_gamma   90.00
#
_symmetry.space_group_name_H-M   'P 1'
#
loop_
_entity.id
_entity.type
_entity.pdbx_description
1 polymer ?
#
loop_
_entity_poly.entity_id
_entity_poly.type
_entity_poly.pdbx_seq_one_letter_code
_entity_poly.pdbx_strand_id
1 'polypeptide(L)'
;MFKRSTFVVGAVALVTATTFTALAESARRLELLQQVAPGVEVYREAGRISRLYGTSMSFGTSPADSATRFIEDHAGVFGLTPDELLPEGFDGSPDPMQPVMYQPETDTYKFQLFRYAQIRDGVKVFRGELRVLVRNELDFPVVLASAQLFDLGDFTLGNQPLTHPDVETIAPDMEWFGSPELLIFAGPEQQTVAPTLAVTFMASRGDRAAGNYERWLYVADAATGEVLYRESQIHHVDVTGNVSGMITPNFAARACDTPVLTPMPYARVSIGGTVAFADANGDFVIPNGGSGSVTVNSTVRGQFFNVNNQSGADASLNLSVTPPGPANFVHNSSQAEQTSAEVDAYLQANIVRDFTLAANPSYPGVSTQTDWPVNVNINDVCNAFYDGVSINFYLAGGGCNNTAFGDVVHHEYGHHLVSMAGSGQGQYGEGQGDVMGMLITGHHELGIGFQSCAAGIRDAINTLQYPCSDEIHFCGQILSGCVWDTWQELKLTDPANADDIIRDLAVNAILLHTGSTISPSITVDYLTLDDDDGDLGNGTPHEAEISTGFGNHNMTPQPPPANDLITNATVACPGAFSGSTTFATTDGDSSCASSSGSPDVWYAYTPDANGTLTASLCDAGTNYDAAISIHSGIPANTSNELACDDDGCGSTGGPAIATASVVAGNTYYIRVTGWNGSAGDYVLNISGPNCAAPAPLSITLPAGPPASVSPTSGASFDVMIADGSETYQPGSATLHYRFDAGAFLTASLADQGGGMFLATIPPG
;
A
#
# COMPACT_ATOMS: atom_id res chain seq x y z
N MET A 1 45.68 -50.81 -21.77
CA MET A 1 45.75 -50.24 -20.41
C MET A 1 44.92 -48.95 -20.45
N PHE A 2 43.92 -48.85 -19.57
CA PHE A 2 43.06 -47.71 -19.14
C PHE A 2 43.42 -46.29 -19.63
N LYS A 3 42.51 -45.32 -19.87
CA LYS A 3 41.18 -45.02 -19.27
C LYS A 3 40.43 -43.97 -20.13
N ARG A 4 39.09 -43.99 -20.05
CA ARG A 4 38.11 -43.05 -20.66
C ARG A 4 38.19 -41.63 -20.08
N SER A 5 37.85 -40.63 -20.91
CA SER A 5 37.00 -39.48 -20.54
C SER A 5 36.17 -39.03 -21.76
N THR A 6 34.88 -38.80 -21.51
CA THR A 6 33.78 -38.57 -22.46
C THR A 6 33.62 -37.08 -22.79
N PHE A 7 33.31 -36.74 -24.04
CA PHE A 7 32.55 -35.52 -24.38
C PHE A 7 31.47 -35.90 -25.41
N VAL A 8 30.23 -35.55 -25.08
CA VAL A 8 29.02 -35.73 -25.89
C VAL A 8 28.83 -34.46 -26.71
N VAL A 9 28.67 -34.58 -28.03
CA VAL A 9 28.04 -33.55 -28.85
C VAL A 9 26.71 -34.14 -29.32
N GLY A 10 25.63 -33.61 -28.76
CA GLY A 10 24.26 -34.01 -29.06
C GLY A 10 23.88 -33.68 -30.50
N ALA A 11 23.11 -34.57 -31.09
CA ALA A 11 22.44 -34.35 -32.37
C ALA A 11 21.44 -33.19 -32.21
N VAL A 12 21.68 -32.11 -32.95
CA VAL A 12 20.66 -31.10 -33.21
C VAL A 12 19.66 -31.72 -34.18
N ALA A 13 18.44 -31.95 -33.70
CA ALA A 13 17.32 -32.35 -34.55
C ALA A 13 17.07 -31.23 -35.58
N LEU A 14 17.13 -31.58 -36.86
CA LEU A 14 16.65 -30.75 -37.95
C LEU A 14 15.13 -30.56 -37.77
N VAL A 15 14.71 -29.37 -37.33
CA VAL A 15 13.33 -28.92 -37.54
C VAL A 15 13.20 -28.59 -39.03
N THR A 16 12.28 -29.27 -39.70
CA THR A 16 12.04 -29.17 -41.15
C THR A 16 11.60 -27.75 -41.55
N ALA A 17 12.12 -27.26 -42.67
CA ALA A 17 11.98 -25.87 -43.14
C ALA A 17 10.54 -25.39 -43.47
N THR A 18 9.54 -26.25 -43.44
CA THR A 18 8.12 -25.92 -43.72
C THR A 18 7.40 -25.27 -42.53
N THR A 19 7.78 -25.57 -41.28
CA THR A 19 7.13 -24.97 -40.09
C THR A 19 7.58 -23.53 -39.83
N PHE A 20 8.80 -23.18 -40.27
CA PHE A 20 9.32 -21.81 -40.19
C PHE A 20 8.61 -20.83 -41.15
N THR A 21 8.03 -21.29 -42.26
CA THR A 21 7.36 -20.41 -43.23
C THR A 21 5.95 -20.01 -42.81
N ALA A 22 5.18 -20.91 -42.18
CA ALA A 22 3.80 -20.64 -41.75
C ALA A 22 3.75 -19.69 -40.52
N LEU A 23 4.63 -19.91 -39.53
CA LEU A 23 4.75 -19.02 -38.37
C LEU A 23 5.23 -17.61 -38.77
N ALA A 24 6.15 -17.52 -39.73
CA ALA A 24 6.60 -16.24 -40.29
C ALA A 24 5.50 -15.52 -41.09
N GLU A 25 4.63 -16.27 -41.77
CA GLU A 25 3.49 -15.68 -42.50
C GLU A 25 2.40 -15.17 -41.53
N SER A 26 2.03 -15.94 -40.50
CA SER A 26 1.07 -15.49 -39.47
C SER A 26 1.54 -14.21 -38.77
N ALA A 27 2.84 -14.14 -38.39
CA ALA A 27 3.42 -12.94 -37.80
C ALA A 27 3.34 -11.73 -38.75
N ARG A 28 3.65 -11.94 -40.04
CA ARG A 28 3.52 -10.89 -41.07
C ARG A 28 2.08 -10.44 -41.28
N ARG A 29 1.11 -11.35 -41.25
CA ARG A 29 -0.33 -11.04 -41.37
C ARG A 29 -0.81 -10.21 -40.19
N LEU A 30 -0.34 -10.53 -38.99
CA LEU A 30 -0.63 -9.75 -37.79
C LEU A 30 -0.04 -8.33 -37.89
N GLU A 31 1.21 -8.18 -38.34
CA GLU A 31 1.81 -6.86 -38.58
C GLU A 31 1.00 -6.03 -39.58
N LEU A 32 0.50 -6.65 -40.67
CA LEU A 32 -0.36 -5.98 -41.64
C LEU A 32 -1.69 -5.54 -41.03
N LEU A 33 -2.31 -6.38 -40.20
CA LEU A 33 -3.52 -6.00 -39.46
C LEU A 33 -3.23 -4.82 -38.52
N GLN A 34 -2.13 -4.85 -37.77
CA GLN A 34 -1.75 -3.77 -36.87
C GLN A 34 -1.34 -2.48 -37.61
N GLN A 35 -0.93 -2.54 -38.88
CA GLN A 35 -0.72 -1.33 -39.68
C GLN A 35 -2.03 -0.61 -40.03
N VAL A 36 -3.09 -1.36 -40.33
CA VAL A 36 -4.40 -0.78 -40.67
C VAL A 36 -5.27 -0.53 -39.44
N ALA A 37 -4.98 -1.20 -38.32
CA ALA A 37 -5.63 -1.05 -37.03
C ALA A 37 -4.59 -1.07 -35.87
N PRO A 38 -3.88 0.05 -35.62
CA PRO A 38 -2.75 0.10 -34.67
C PRO A 38 -3.07 -0.25 -33.21
N GLY A 39 -4.33 -0.18 -32.80
CA GLY A 39 -4.77 -0.55 -31.46
C GLY A 39 -5.13 -2.04 -31.29
N VAL A 40 -4.85 -2.90 -32.28
CA VAL A 40 -5.15 -4.33 -32.17
C VAL A 40 -4.09 -5.00 -31.29
N GLU A 41 -4.56 -5.57 -30.19
CA GLU A 41 -3.78 -6.37 -29.26
C GLU A 41 -4.02 -7.87 -29.47
N VAL A 42 -3.04 -8.67 -29.04
CA VAL A 42 -3.02 -10.12 -29.25
C VAL A 42 -2.76 -10.81 -27.93
N TYR A 43 -3.67 -11.70 -27.55
CA TYR A 43 -3.42 -12.65 -26.46
C TYR A 43 -3.03 -14.00 -27.04
N ARG A 44 -1.96 -14.59 -26.49
CA ARG A 44 -1.44 -15.88 -26.93
C ARG A 44 -1.51 -16.89 -25.80
N GLU A 45 -1.88 -18.11 -26.17
CA GLU A 45 -1.94 -19.25 -25.27
C GLU A 45 -1.20 -20.43 -25.93
N ALA A 46 -0.24 -21.03 -25.23
CA ALA A 46 0.65 -22.05 -25.78
C ALA A 46 1.32 -21.65 -27.12
N GLY A 47 1.65 -20.36 -27.29
CA GLY A 47 2.28 -19.80 -28.51
C GLY A 47 1.32 -19.49 -29.67
N ARG A 48 0.05 -19.91 -29.60
CA ARG A 48 -0.98 -19.65 -30.61
C ARG A 48 -1.77 -18.40 -30.26
N ILE A 49 -2.29 -17.69 -31.26
CA ILE A 49 -3.17 -16.54 -31.03
C ILE A 49 -4.53 -17.07 -30.59
N SER A 50 -4.94 -16.75 -29.36
CA SER A 50 -6.25 -17.11 -28.84
C SER A 50 -7.20 -15.93 -28.78
N ARG A 51 -6.72 -14.69 -28.70
CA ARG A 51 -7.57 -13.48 -28.82
C ARG A 51 -6.92 -12.42 -29.71
N LEU A 52 -7.74 -11.76 -30.53
CA LEU A 52 -7.47 -10.44 -31.09
C LEU A 52 -8.51 -9.47 -30.52
N TYR A 53 -8.06 -8.37 -29.92
CA TYR A 53 -8.91 -7.42 -29.19
C TYR A 53 -8.29 -6.01 -29.21
N GLY A 54 -8.89 -5.04 -28.50
CA GLY A 54 -8.40 -3.66 -28.43
C GLY A 54 -9.23 -2.75 -29.31
N THR A 55 -8.74 -2.41 -30.51
CA THR A 55 -9.51 -1.63 -31.51
C THR A 55 -10.31 -2.51 -32.48
N SER A 56 -11.24 -1.90 -33.21
CA SER A 56 -12.07 -2.57 -34.21
C SER A 56 -11.23 -3.07 -35.39
N MET A 57 -11.45 -4.32 -35.79
CA MET A 57 -10.62 -5.02 -36.80
C MET A 57 -11.26 -5.09 -38.19
N SER A 58 -12.58 -4.98 -38.29
CA SER A 58 -13.32 -5.01 -39.56
C SER A 58 -14.67 -4.32 -39.41
N PHE A 59 -15.25 -3.92 -40.53
CA PHE A 59 -16.50 -3.14 -40.63
C PHE A 59 -17.29 -3.56 -41.86
N GLY A 60 -18.60 -3.34 -41.84
CA GLY A 60 -19.49 -3.81 -42.90
C GLY A 60 -20.88 -3.17 -42.85
N THR A 61 -21.72 -3.55 -43.81
CA THR A 61 -23.09 -3.06 -43.97
C THR A 61 -24.12 -3.80 -43.11
N SER A 62 -23.70 -4.89 -42.48
CA SER A 62 -24.44 -5.67 -41.50
C SER A 62 -23.47 -6.38 -40.54
N PRO A 63 -23.92 -6.91 -39.40
CA PRO A 63 -23.06 -7.71 -38.54
C PRO A 63 -22.44 -8.91 -39.26
N ALA A 64 -23.22 -9.60 -40.10
CA ALA A 64 -22.76 -10.75 -40.87
C ALA A 64 -21.73 -10.38 -41.96
N ASP A 65 -21.92 -9.23 -42.63
CA ASP A 65 -20.96 -8.69 -43.61
C ASP A 65 -19.61 -8.38 -42.93
N SER A 66 -19.65 -7.75 -41.74
CA SER A 66 -18.44 -7.41 -40.98
C SER A 66 -17.68 -8.65 -40.50
N ALA A 67 -18.40 -9.65 -40.01
CA ALA A 67 -17.79 -10.93 -39.63
C ALA A 67 -17.21 -11.66 -40.85
N THR A 68 -17.92 -11.68 -41.98
CA THR A 68 -17.45 -12.33 -43.22
C THR A 68 -16.17 -11.67 -43.74
N ARG A 69 -16.13 -10.34 -43.83
CA ARG A 69 -14.94 -9.59 -44.24
C ARG A 69 -13.75 -9.81 -43.31
N PHE A 70 -14.00 -9.87 -42.00
CA PHE A 70 -12.95 -10.21 -41.04
C PHE A 70 -12.33 -11.57 -41.36
N ILE A 71 -13.13 -12.58 -41.70
CA ILE A 71 -12.61 -13.90 -42.10
C ILE A 71 -11.82 -13.80 -43.40
N GLU A 72 -12.38 -13.16 -44.44
CA GLU A 72 -11.74 -13.01 -45.74
C GLU A 72 -10.38 -12.29 -45.66
N ASP A 73 -10.29 -11.22 -44.85
CA ASP A 73 -9.12 -10.36 -44.77
C ASP A 73 -8.11 -10.83 -43.71
N HIS A 74 -8.55 -11.51 -42.65
CA HIS A 74 -7.74 -11.72 -41.44
C HIS A 74 -7.65 -13.17 -40.96
N ALA A 75 -8.28 -14.16 -41.61
CA ALA A 75 -8.07 -15.59 -41.28
C ALA A 75 -6.58 -15.98 -41.28
N GLY A 76 -5.80 -15.38 -42.18
CA GLY A 76 -4.35 -15.60 -42.29
C GLY A 76 -3.54 -15.21 -41.05
N VAL A 77 -4.06 -14.36 -40.16
CA VAL A 77 -3.44 -14.06 -38.86
C VAL A 77 -3.33 -15.33 -38.01
N PHE A 78 -4.31 -16.23 -38.12
CA PHE A 78 -4.34 -17.52 -37.43
C PHE A 78 -3.64 -18.64 -38.20
N GLY A 79 -3.04 -18.35 -39.35
CA GLY A 79 -2.41 -19.36 -40.21
C GLY A 79 -3.39 -20.22 -41.01
N LEU A 80 -4.62 -19.75 -41.22
CA LEU A 80 -5.66 -20.44 -41.97
C LEU A 80 -6.07 -19.65 -43.22
N THR A 81 -6.66 -20.34 -44.18
CA THR A 81 -7.40 -19.68 -45.27
C THR A 81 -8.89 -19.56 -44.95
N PRO A 82 -9.63 -18.59 -45.55
CA PRO A 82 -11.06 -18.41 -45.26
C PRO A 82 -11.93 -19.66 -45.48
N ASP A 83 -11.57 -20.51 -46.44
CA ASP A 83 -12.27 -21.77 -46.75
C ASP A 83 -12.07 -22.87 -45.70
N GLU A 84 -11.12 -22.70 -44.77
CA GLU A 84 -10.92 -23.57 -43.62
C GLU A 84 -11.80 -23.20 -42.42
N LEU A 85 -12.69 -22.21 -42.57
CA LEU A 85 -13.57 -21.70 -41.52
C LEU A 85 -15.03 -21.78 -41.96
N LEU A 86 -15.71 -22.83 -41.54
CA LEU A 86 -17.11 -23.10 -41.87
C LEU A 86 -18.04 -22.33 -40.90
N PRO A 87 -18.88 -21.38 -41.37
CA PRO A 87 -19.87 -20.74 -40.51
C PRO A 87 -20.90 -21.77 -40.00
N GLU A 88 -21.07 -21.86 -38.69
CA GLU A 88 -21.98 -22.81 -38.04
C GLU A 88 -22.42 -22.30 -36.65
N GLY A 89 -23.69 -22.51 -36.30
CA GLY A 89 -24.24 -22.23 -34.99
C GLY A 89 -23.67 -23.11 -33.87
N PHE A 90 -23.94 -22.72 -32.63
CA PHE A 90 -23.49 -23.47 -31.44
C PHE A 90 -24.19 -24.83 -31.26
N ASP A 91 -25.37 -24.98 -31.86
CA ASP A 91 -26.17 -26.20 -31.89
C ASP A 91 -25.90 -27.07 -33.12
N GLY A 92 -24.93 -26.68 -33.97
CA GLY A 92 -24.66 -27.34 -35.25
C GLY A 92 -25.61 -26.92 -36.38
N SER A 93 -26.45 -25.89 -36.17
CA SER A 93 -27.28 -25.33 -37.23
C SER A 93 -26.44 -24.52 -38.23
N PRO A 94 -26.94 -24.30 -39.46
CA PRO A 94 -26.24 -23.50 -40.46
C PRO A 94 -26.26 -21.99 -40.16
N ASP A 95 -26.97 -21.53 -39.11
CA ASP A 95 -26.97 -20.12 -38.72
C ASP A 95 -25.82 -19.84 -37.74
N PRO A 96 -24.74 -19.16 -38.15
CA PRO A 96 -23.60 -18.88 -37.29
C PRO A 96 -23.87 -17.80 -36.25
N MET A 97 -25.01 -17.09 -36.34
CA MET A 97 -25.27 -15.88 -35.57
C MET A 97 -25.91 -16.19 -34.22
N GLN A 98 -25.34 -15.62 -33.16
CA GLN A 98 -25.87 -15.68 -31.81
C GLN A 98 -25.95 -14.25 -31.22
N PRO A 99 -27.15 -13.75 -30.89
CA PRO A 99 -27.30 -12.49 -30.17
C PRO A 99 -26.72 -12.59 -28.75
N VAL A 100 -25.99 -11.54 -28.32
CA VAL A 100 -25.27 -11.49 -27.04
C VAL A 100 -25.54 -10.16 -26.31
N MET A 101 -25.74 -10.23 -24.99
CA MET A 101 -26.09 -9.10 -24.11
C MET A 101 -27.42 -8.42 -24.47
N TYR A 102 -28.52 -9.05 -24.09
CA TYR A 102 -29.87 -8.49 -24.24
C TYR A 102 -30.04 -7.19 -23.44
N GLN A 103 -30.71 -6.21 -24.04
CA GLN A 103 -30.98 -4.89 -23.48
C GLN A 103 -32.51 -4.72 -23.37
N PRO A 104 -33.09 -4.91 -22.16
CA PRO A 104 -34.54 -4.86 -21.96
C PRO A 104 -35.17 -3.50 -22.31
N GLU A 105 -34.39 -2.42 -22.23
CA GLU A 105 -34.85 -1.05 -22.44
C GLU A 105 -35.13 -0.75 -23.93
N THR A 106 -34.41 -1.43 -24.83
CA THR A 106 -34.50 -1.21 -26.28
C THR A 106 -35.02 -2.42 -27.04
N ASP A 107 -35.21 -3.56 -26.35
CA ASP A 107 -35.54 -4.86 -26.94
C ASP A 107 -34.54 -5.29 -28.03
N THR A 108 -33.26 -5.00 -27.80
CA THR A 108 -32.15 -5.31 -28.73
C THR A 108 -31.03 -6.05 -28.01
N TYR A 109 -30.00 -6.42 -28.78
CA TYR A 109 -28.76 -7.00 -28.25
C TYR A 109 -27.60 -6.06 -28.53
N LYS A 110 -26.67 -5.96 -27.57
CA LYS A 110 -25.48 -5.11 -27.69
C LYS A 110 -24.48 -5.66 -28.72
N PHE A 111 -24.44 -6.98 -28.88
CA PHE A 111 -23.51 -7.64 -29.80
C PHE A 111 -24.19 -8.77 -30.59
N GLN A 112 -23.59 -9.10 -31.73
CA GLN A 112 -23.83 -10.32 -32.49
C GLN A 112 -22.53 -11.13 -32.53
N LEU A 113 -22.59 -12.40 -32.12
CA LEU A 113 -21.45 -13.32 -32.14
C LEU A 113 -21.60 -14.28 -33.32
N PHE A 114 -20.55 -14.43 -34.11
CA PHE A 114 -20.49 -15.35 -35.24
C PHE A 114 -19.52 -16.47 -34.94
N ARG A 115 -19.96 -17.72 -35.08
CA ARG A 115 -19.12 -18.91 -34.86
C ARG A 115 -18.73 -19.55 -36.20
N TYR A 116 -17.46 -19.96 -36.29
CA TYR A 116 -16.88 -20.67 -37.40
C TYR A 116 -16.17 -21.92 -36.89
N ALA A 117 -16.55 -23.10 -37.38
CA ALA A 117 -15.83 -24.34 -37.13
C ALA A 117 -14.60 -24.43 -38.05
N GLN A 118 -13.44 -24.80 -37.50
CA GLN A 118 -12.28 -25.10 -38.31
C GLN A 118 -12.50 -26.41 -39.07
N ILE A 119 -12.25 -26.40 -40.38
CA ILE A 119 -12.38 -27.56 -41.25
C ILE A 119 -11.12 -27.77 -42.09
N ARG A 120 -10.89 -29.00 -42.51
CA ARG A 120 -9.91 -29.37 -43.56
C ARG A 120 -10.50 -30.48 -44.40
N ASP A 121 -10.45 -30.32 -45.72
CA ASP A 121 -11.06 -31.26 -46.69
C ASP A 121 -12.54 -31.58 -46.39
N GLY A 122 -13.29 -30.60 -45.87
CA GLY A 122 -14.71 -30.72 -45.53
C GLY A 122 -15.02 -31.46 -44.22
N VAL A 123 -13.99 -31.83 -43.44
CA VAL A 123 -14.14 -32.48 -42.12
C VAL A 123 -13.74 -31.51 -41.02
N LYS A 124 -14.55 -31.44 -39.96
CA LYS A 124 -14.32 -30.55 -38.82
C LYS A 124 -13.12 -30.96 -37.99
N VAL A 125 -12.43 -30.00 -37.41
CA VAL A 125 -11.39 -30.22 -36.40
C VAL A 125 -12.05 -30.25 -35.02
N PHE A 126 -11.72 -31.26 -34.21
CA PHE A 126 -12.23 -31.39 -32.84
C PHE A 126 -11.91 -30.13 -32.02
N ARG A 127 -12.96 -29.45 -31.53
CA ARG A 127 -12.88 -28.16 -30.80
C ARG A 127 -12.12 -27.05 -31.55
N GLY A 128 -11.88 -27.21 -32.84
CA GLY A 128 -11.31 -26.19 -33.68
C GLY A 128 -12.37 -25.15 -34.03
N GLU A 129 -12.27 -23.93 -33.50
CA GLU A 129 -13.23 -22.88 -33.79
C GLU A 129 -12.68 -21.46 -33.67
N LEU A 130 -13.32 -20.55 -34.41
CA LEU A 130 -13.13 -19.12 -34.33
C LEU A 130 -14.47 -18.45 -34.07
N ARG A 131 -14.49 -17.51 -33.13
CA ARG A 131 -15.67 -16.70 -32.81
C ARG A 131 -15.37 -15.23 -33.06
N VAL A 132 -16.25 -14.54 -33.77
CA VAL A 132 -16.10 -13.12 -34.13
C VAL A 132 -17.24 -12.34 -33.51
N LEU A 133 -16.93 -11.43 -32.58
CA LEU A 133 -17.90 -10.60 -31.89
C LEU A 133 -18.01 -9.23 -32.59
N VAL A 134 -19.23 -8.90 -32.98
CA VAL A 134 -19.58 -7.67 -33.69
C VAL A 134 -20.46 -6.80 -32.82
N ARG A 135 -20.13 -5.52 -32.67
CA ARG A 135 -20.99 -4.56 -31.96
C ARG A 135 -22.19 -4.18 -32.81
N ASN A 136 -23.34 -4.10 -32.18
CA ASN A 136 -24.58 -3.67 -32.83
C ASN A 136 -24.68 -2.14 -32.79
N GLU A 137 -23.83 -1.47 -33.57
CA GLU A 137 -23.79 -0.02 -33.74
C GLU A 137 -23.45 0.35 -35.19
N LEU A 138 -23.32 1.65 -35.47
CA LEU A 138 -23.00 2.13 -36.82
C LEU A 138 -21.74 1.43 -37.36
N ASP A 139 -21.82 0.96 -38.61
CA ASP A 139 -20.76 0.24 -39.35
C ASP A 139 -20.35 -1.13 -38.77
N PHE A 140 -21.07 -1.62 -37.75
CA PHE A 140 -20.96 -2.96 -37.18
C PHE A 140 -19.51 -3.43 -36.91
N PRO A 141 -18.76 -2.73 -36.05
CA PRO A 141 -17.36 -3.04 -35.85
C PRO A 141 -17.15 -4.42 -35.22
N VAL A 142 -16.21 -5.19 -35.79
CA VAL A 142 -15.65 -6.40 -35.17
C VAL A 142 -14.70 -5.99 -34.06
N VAL A 143 -15.02 -6.36 -32.82
CA VAL A 143 -14.29 -5.91 -31.61
C VAL A 143 -13.51 -7.01 -30.88
N LEU A 144 -13.84 -8.27 -31.16
CA LEU A 144 -13.13 -9.42 -30.59
C LEU A 144 -13.14 -10.57 -31.58
N ALA A 145 -11.98 -11.19 -31.78
CA ALA A 145 -11.89 -12.52 -32.37
C ALA A 145 -11.32 -13.48 -31.33
N SER A 146 -12.07 -14.52 -30.99
CA SER A 146 -11.72 -15.55 -30.01
C SER A 146 -11.47 -16.86 -30.73
N ALA A 147 -10.22 -17.34 -30.68
CA ALA A 147 -9.77 -18.48 -31.45
C ALA A 147 -9.33 -19.64 -30.54
N GLN A 148 -9.71 -20.85 -30.95
CA GLN A 148 -9.17 -22.12 -30.50
C GLN A 148 -8.88 -22.94 -31.75
N LEU A 149 -7.78 -22.60 -32.43
CA LEU A 149 -7.43 -23.13 -33.74
C LEU A 149 -6.18 -24.01 -33.64
N PHE A 150 -6.14 -25.05 -34.46
CA PHE A 150 -5.06 -26.04 -34.48
C PHE A 150 -4.26 -25.93 -35.77
N ASP A 151 -2.94 -25.96 -35.66
CA ASP A 151 -2.06 -26.06 -36.83
C ASP A 151 -2.10 -27.51 -37.33
N LEU A 152 -2.62 -27.69 -38.55
CA LEU A 152 -2.70 -28.99 -39.20
C LEU A 152 -1.52 -29.28 -40.13
N GLY A 153 -0.64 -28.30 -40.36
CA GLY A 153 0.44 -28.39 -41.35
C GLY A 153 -0.04 -28.89 -42.71
N ASP A 154 0.73 -29.81 -43.29
CA ASP A 154 0.46 -30.44 -44.60
C ASP A 154 -0.57 -31.59 -44.53
N PHE A 155 -1.30 -31.75 -43.42
CA PHE A 155 -2.30 -32.81 -43.27
C PHE A 155 -3.42 -32.65 -44.30
N THR A 156 -3.74 -33.75 -45.00
CA THR A 156 -4.86 -33.86 -45.94
C THR A 156 -5.52 -35.24 -45.78
N LEU A 157 -6.84 -35.31 -45.95
CA LEU A 157 -7.61 -36.55 -45.93
C LEU A 157 -7.55 -37.28 -47.29
N GLY A 158 -7.31 -36.53 -48.37
CA GLY A 158 -7.28 -37.09 -49.72
C GLY A 158 -8.56 -37.85 -50.08
N ASN A 159 -8.42 -39.04 -50.66
CA ASN A 159 -9.55 -39.91 -51.05
C ASN A 159 -9.84 -41.03 -50.03
N GLN A 160 -9.42 -40.88 -48.77
CA GLN A 160 -9.67 -41.94 -47.78
C GLN A 160 -11.17 -42.07 -47.48
N PRO A 161 -11.70 -43.31 -47.37
CA PRO A 161 -13.09 -43.53 -47.00
C PRO A 161 -13.35 -43.05 -45.57
N LEU A 162 -14.38 -42.22 -45.41
CA LEU A 162 -14.84 -41.72 -44.12
C LEU A 162 -15.65 -42.81 -43.39
N THR A 163 -14.94 -43.73 -42.74
CA THR A 163 -15.50 -44.85 -41.97
C THR A 163 -14.85 -44.96 -40.60
N HIS A 164 -15.53 -45.58 -39.64
CA HIS A 164 -15.00 -45.88 -38.30
C HIS A 164 -15.44 -47.28 -37.82
N PRO A 165 -14.73 -47.89 -36.85
CA PRO A 165 -15.21 -49.09 -36.15
C PRO A 165 -16.49 -48.85 -35.35
N ASP A 166 -17.23 -49.91 -35.02
CA ASP A 166 -18.42 -49.82 -34.15
C ASP A 166 -18.04 -49.24 -32.78
N VAL A 167 -18.84 -48.29 -32.27
CA VAL A 167 -18.55 -47.55 -31.02
C VAL A 167 -18.53 -48.47 -29.80
N GLU A 168 -19.28 -49.56 -29.84
CA GLU A 168 -19.30 -50.64 -28.84
C GLU A 168 -17.97 -51.41 -28.78
N THR A 169 -17.24 -51.48 -29.89
CA THR A 169 -15.90 -52.10 -29.91
C THR A 169 -14.85 -51.17 -29.32
N ILE A 170 -15.02 -49.86 -29.51
CA ILE A 170 -14.11 -48.82 -29.01
C ILE A 170 -14.26 -48.65 -27.50
N ALA A 171 -15.49 -48.67 -26.98
CA ALA A 171 -15.79 -48.50 -25.56
C ALA A 171 -16.67 -49.66 -25.02
N PRO A 172 -16.11 -50.88 -24.87
CA PRO A 172 -16.87 -52.08 -24.54
C PRO A 172 -17.46 -52.07 -23.12
N ASP A 173 -16.94 -51.21 -22.24
CA ASP A 173 -17.42 -51.09 -20.87
C ASP A 173 -18.59 -50.11 -20.71
N MET A 174 -19.11 -49.54 -21.80
CA MET A 174 -20.23 -48.59 -21.83
C MET A 174 -21.50 -49.24 -22.38
N GLU A 175 -22.67 -48.71 -22.01
CA GLU A 175 -23.97 -49.35 -22.27
C GLU A 175 -24.84 -48.57 -23.26
N TRP A 176 -24.77 -47.24 -23.25
CA TRP A 176 -25.55 -46.37 -24.13
C TRP A 176 -24.64 -45.42 -24.90
N PHE A 177 -24.87 -45.32 -26.21
CA PHE A 177 -24.02 -44.57 -27.13
C PHE A 177 -24.84 -43.50 -27.87
N GLY A 178 -24.27 -42.31 -28.00
CA GLY A 178 -24.76 -41.26 -28.87
C GLY A 178 -24.31 -41.48 -30.32
N SER A 179 -24.87 -40.69 -31.24
CA SER A 179 -24.49 -40.75 -32.65
C SER A 179 -23.01 -40.40 -32.83
N PRO A 180 -22.21 -41.25 -33.52
CA PRO A 180 -20.83 -40.94 -33.82
C PRO A 180 -20.70 -39.88 -34.93
N GLU A 181 -19.67 -39.04 -34.83
CA GLU A 181 -19.30 -38.05 -35.84
C GLU A 181 -17.81 -38.22 -36.19
N LEU A 182 -17.47 -38.16 -37.49
CA LEU A 182 -16.08 -38.16 -37.94
C LEU A 182 -15.51 -36.74 -37.94
N LEU A 183 -14.30 -36.59 -37.41
CA LEU A 183 -13.61 -35.31 -37.28
C LEU A 183 -12.09 -35.50 -37.38
N ILE A 184 -11.34 -34.40 -37.39
CA ILE A 184 -9.88 -34.39 -37.30
C ILE A 184 -9.50 -34.08 -35.85
N PHE A 185 -8.78 -34.98 -35.20
CA PHE A 185 -8.22 -34.77 -33.87
C PHE A 185 -6.76 -34.32 -34.00
N ALA A 186 -6.45 -33.11 -33.50
CA ALA A 186 -5.11 -32.52 -33.49
C ALA A 186 -4.56 -32.29 -32.06
N GLY A 187 -5.13 -33.01 -31.09
CA GLY A 187 -4.80 -32.93 -29.66
C GLY A 187 -5.89 -32.25 -28.83
N PRO A 188 -5.87 -32.43 -27.49
CA PRO A 188 -6.68 -31.63 -26.58
C PRO A 188 -6.18 -30.18 -26.53
N GLU A 189 -6.91 -29.32 -25.81
CA GLU A 189 -6.52 -27.93 -25.57
C GLU A 189 -5.05 -27.80 -25.16
N GLN A 190 -4.34 -26.84 -25.79
CA GLN A 190 -2.94 -26.50 -25.52
C GLN A 190 -1.89 -27.60 -25.85
N GLN A 191 -2.29 -28.76 -26.36
CA GLN A 191 -1.37 -29.79 -26.84
C GLN A 191 -1.28 -29.81 -28.36
N THR A 192 -0.10 -30.16 -28.89
CA THR A 192 0.10 -30.34 -30.33
C THR A 192 0.31 -31.81 -30.59
N VAL A 193 -0.69 -32.46 -31.20
CA VAL A 193 -0.64 -33.86 -31.61
C VAL A 193 -0.74 -33.90 -33.13
N ALA A 194 -0.09 -34.89 -33.77
CA ALA A 194 -0.21 -35.09 -35.21
C ALA A 194 -1.70 -35.24 -35.60
N PRO A 195 -2.22 -34.41 -36.53
CA PRO A 195 -3.61 -34.48 -36.93
C PRO A 195 -3.98 -35.87 -37.45
N THR A 196 -5.10 -36.40 -36.99
CA THR A 196 -5.56 -37.77 -37.28
C THR A 196 -7.07 -37.77 -37.53
N LEU A 197 -7.54 -38.53 -38.52
CA LEU A 197 -8.99 -38.75 -38.70
C LEU A 197 -9.50 -39.60 -37.54
N ALA A 198 -10.51 -39.11 -36.84
CA ALA A 198 -11.04 -39.69 -35.62
C ALA A 198 -12.57 -39.73 -35.64
N VAL A 199 -13.14 -40.61 -34.82
CA VAL A 199 -14.57 -40.66 -34.50
C VAL A 199 -14.78 -40.13 -33.09
N THR A 200 -15.77 -39.24 -32.92
CA THR A 200 -16.21 -38.76 -31.62
C THR A 200 -17.61 -39.24 -31.30
N PHE A 201 -17.87 -39.61 -30.04
CA PHE A 201 -19.20 -40.00 -29.58
C PHE A 201 -19.34 -39.87 -28.06
N MET A 202 -20.57 -39.68 -27.60
CA MET A 202 -20.92 -39.75 -26.19
C MET A 202 -21.20 -41.21 -25.81
N ALA A 203 -20.68 -41.67 -24.67
CA ALA A 203 -20.99 -42.98 -24.10
C ALA A 203 -21.40 -42.85 -22.63
N SER A 204 -22.29 -43.70 -22.16
CA SER A 204 -22.78 -43.69 -20.77
C SER A 204 -23.05 -45.10 -20.27
N ARG A 205 -23.02 -45.29 -18.94
CA ARG A 205 -23.38 -46.54 -18.25
C ARG A 205 -23.89 -46.27 -16.84
N GLY A 206 -24.54 -47.25 -16.23
CA GLY A 206 -24.97 -47.19 -14.83
C GLY A 206 -26.21 -46.33 -14.58
N ASP A 207 -26.60 -46.18 -13.31
CA ASP A 207 -27.83 -45.53 -12.88
C ASP A 207 -27.53 -44.25 -12.07
N ARG A 208 -28.17 -43.14 -12.46
CA ARG A 208 -28.03 -41.84 -11.78
C ARG A 208 -28.53 -41.92 -10.33
N ALA A 209 -29.59 -42.69 -10.07
CA ALA A 209 -30.17 -42.84 -8.74
C ALA A 209 -29.32 -43.74 -7.82
N ALA A 210 -28.55 -44.67 -8.40
CA ALA A 210 -27.64 -45.54 -7.65
C ALA A 210 -26.23 -44.94 -7.45
N GLY A 211 -25.99 -43.72 -7.95
CA GLY A 211 -24.73 -43.00 -7.79
C GLY A 211 -23.55 -43.57 -8.60
N ASN A 212 -23.79 -44.55 -9.48
CA ASN A 212 -22.78 -45.22 -10.31
C ASN A 212 -22.88 -44.85 -11.81
N TYR A 213 -23.63 -43.79 -12.14
CA TYR A 213 -23.73 -43.29 -13.50
C TYR A 213 -22.42 -42.67 -13.97
N GLU A 214 -22.02 -43.02 -15.19
CA GLU A 214 -20.88 -42.42 -15.88
C GLU A 214 -21.33 -41.88 -17.23
N ARG A 215 -20.74 -40.75 -17.65
CA ARG A 215 -20.90 -40.20 -18.99
C ARG A 215 -19.58 -39.66 -19.48
N TRP A 216 -19.18 -40.08 -20.66
CA TRP A 216 -17.88 -39.78 -21.25
C TRP A 216 -18.04 -39.31 -22.69
N LEU A 217 -17.23 -38.35 -23.10
CA LEU A 217 -16.95 -38.05 -24.50
C LEU A 217 -15.72 -38.86 -24.91
N TYR A 218 -15.83 -39.64 -25.98
CA TYR A 218 -14.72 -40.39 -26.58
C TYR A 218 -14.30 -39.73 -27.88
N VAL A 219 -13.00 -39.71 -28.13
CA VAL A 219 -12.40 -39.45 -29.45
C VAL A 219 -11.41 -40.58 -29.72
N ALA A 220 -11.63 -41.32 -30.79
CA ALA A 220 -10.81 -42.48 -31.15
C ALA A 220 -10.37 -42.41 -32.61
N ASP A 221 -9.21 -43.00 -32.93
CA ASP A 221 -8.70 -43.09 -34.28
C ASP A 221 -9.69 -43.84 -35.18
N ALA A 222 -10.05 -43.24 -36.32
CA ALA A 222 -11.11 -43.76 -37.19
C ALA A 222 -10.70 -45.01 -37.97
N ALA A 223 -9.41 -45.34 -38.06
CA ALA A 223 -8.94 -46.54 -38.75
C ALA A 223 -8.79 -47.74 -37.79
N THR A 224 -8.34 -47.48 -36.56
CA THR A 224 -7.93 -48.52 -35.60
C THR A 224 -8.89 -48.67 -34.41
N GLY A 225 -9.65 -47.64 -34.08
CA GLY A 225 -10.47 -47.58 -32.87
C GLY A 225 -9.67 -47.29 -31.59
N GLU A 226 -8.37 -46.97 -31.69
CA GLU A 226 -7.57 -46.58 -30.53
C GLU A 226 -8.10 -45.27 -29.93
N VAL A 227 -8.37 -45.25 -28.61
CA VAL A 227 -8.86 -44.06 -27.92
C VAL A 227 -7.74 -43.02 -27.83
N LEU A 228 -7.89 -41.91 -28.56
CA LEU A 228 -6.95 -40.80 -28.61
C LEU A 228 -7.18 -39.81 -27.46
N TYR A 229 -8.45 -39.63 -27.07
CA TYR A 229 -8.86 -38.74 -26.00
C TYR A 229 -10.18 -39.21 -25.39
N ARG A 230 -10.32 -39.03 -24.09
CA ARG A 230 -11.60 -39.22 -23.38
C ARG A 230 -11.77 -38.16 -22.31
N GLU A 231 -13.01 -37.76 -22.07
CA GLU A 231 -13.33 -36.70 -21.12
C GLU A 231 -14.60 -37.04 -20.35
N SER A 232 -14.53 -36.95 -19.02
CA SER A 232 -15.72 -37.09 -18.19
C SER A 232 -16.65 -35.93 -18.47
N GLN A 233 -17.89 -36.24 -18.82
CA GLN A 233 -18.98 -35.27 -18.94
C GLN A 233 -19.76 -35.14 -17.62
N ILE A 234 -19.30 -35.85 -16.58
CA ILE A 234 -19.71 -35.64 -15.21
C ILE A 234 -18.64 -34.76 -14.57
N HIS A 235 -18.95 -33.47 -14.41
CA HIS A 235 -18.13 -32.55 -13.64
C HIS A 235 -18.36 -32.88 -12.15
N HIS A 236 -17.27 -33.17 -11.43
CA HIS A 236 -17.34 -33.75 -10.10
C HIS A 236 -17.98 -32.79 -9.09
N VAL A 237 -18.79 -33.43 -8.25
CA VAL A 237 -19.74 -32.94 -7.27
C VAL A 237 -19.00 -32.38 -6.04
N ASP A 238 -18.30 -31.25 -6.19
CA ASP A 238 -17.71 -30.57 -5.04
C ASP A 238 -18.77 -30.28 -3.98
N VAL A 239 -18.39 -30.38 -2.71
CA VAL A 239 -19.31 -30.06 -1.62
C VAL A 239 -19.25 -28.57 -1.36
N THR A 240 -20.37 -27.90 -1.58
CA THR A 240 -20.54 -26.49 -1.30
C THR A 240 -21.30 -26.27 0.01
N GLY A 241 -21.21 -25.08 0.57
CA GLY A 241 -21.95 -24.70 1.76
C GLY A 241 -21.52 -23.34 2.27
N ASN A 242 -22.06 -22.98 3.42
CA ASN A 242 -21.77 -21.73 4.11
C ASN A 242 -21.41 -22.00 5.58
N VAL A 243 -20.47 -21.23 6.13
CA VAL A 243 -20.21 -21.16 7.56
C VAL A 243 -20.64 -19.80 8.09
N SER A 244 -21.56 -19.82 9.05
CA SER A 244 -22.02 -18.65 9.79
C SER A 244 -21.95 -18.91 11.29
N GLY A 245 -22.11 -17.86 12.10
CA GLY A 245 -22.24 -17.95 13.55
C GLY A 245 -23.27 -16.94 14.08
N MET A 246 -23.83 -17.21 15.25
CA MET A 246 -24.55 -16.17 16.02
C MET A 246 -23.51 -15.29 16.71
N ILE A 247 -23.19 -14.15 16.12
CA ILE A 247 -22.09 -13.26 16.51
C ILE A 247 -22.65 -11.91 16.93
N THR A 248 -22.10 -11.30 17.98
CA THR A 248 -22.45 -9.92 18.33
C THR A 248 -21.82 -8.97 17.30
N PRO A 249 -22.63 -8.29 16.46
CA PRO A 249 -22.13 -7.67 15.23
C PRO A 249 -21.43 -6.33 15.45
N ASN A 250 -21.71 -5.66 16.57
CA ASN A 250 -21.19 -4.31 16.84
C ASN A 250 -19.97 -4.37 17.78
N PHE A 251 -19.59 -3.20 18.29
CA PHE A 251 -18.44 -2.99 19.17
C PHE A 251 -18.68 -3.37 20.64
N ALA A 252 -19.93 -3.57 21.06
CA ALA A 252 -20.25 -3.79 22.46
C ALA A 252 -20.21 -5.27 22.88
N ALA A 253 -20.03 -5.53 24.18
CA ALA A 253 -20.11 -6.88 24.72
C ALA A 253 -21.49 -7.51 24.47
N ARG A 254 -21.54 -8.84 24.36
CA ARG A 254 -22.78 -9.63 24.21
C ARG A 254 -23.87 -9.32 25.25
N ALA A 255 -23.51 -8.90 26.45
CA ALA A 255 -24.50 -8.51 27.47
C ALA A 255 -25.25 -7.20 27.12
N CYS A 256 -24.70 -6.42 26.20
CA CYS A 256 -25.16 -5.09 25.80
C CYS A 256 -25.72 -5.06 24.39
N ASP A 257 -25.53 -6.13 23.61
CA ASP A 257 -26.02 -6.22 22.24
C ASP A 257 -26.40 -7.65 21.84
N THR A 258 -27.28 -7.78 20.86
CA THR A 258 -27.90 -9.05 20.49
C THR A 258 -27.11 -9.74 19.37
N PRO A 259 -26.69 -11.01 19.55
CA PRO A 259 -26.08 -11.77 18.47
C PRO A 259 -27.00 -11.91 17.25
N VAL A 260 -26.43 -11.73 16.06
CA VAL A 260 -27.11 -11.91 14.78
C VAL A 260 -26.40 -13.00 13.98
N LEU A 261 -27.11 -13.56 12.99
CA LEU A 261 -26.50 -14.55 12.11
C LEU A 261 -25.54 -13.83 11.15
N THR A 262 -24.24 -14.06 11.34
CA THR A 262 -23.17 -13.41 10.58
C THR A 262 -22.30 -14.47 9.89
N PRO A 263 -21.93 -14.27 8.62
CA PRO A 263 -20.94 -15.10 7.96
C PRO A 263 -19.62 -15.17 8.71
N MET A 264 -18.96 -16.32 8.69
CA MET A 264 -17.61 -16.49 9.24
C MET A 264 -16.60 -16.55 8.08
N PRO A 265 -15.94 -15.43 7.75
CA PRO A 265 -15.02 -15.37 6.62
C PRO A 265 -13.81 -16.26 6.88
N TYR A 266 -13.25 -16.87 5.82
CA TYR A 266 -12.03 -17.68 5.89
C TYR A 266 -12.12 -18.91 6.80
N ALA A 267 -13.34 -19.30 7.22
CA ALA A 267 -13.57 -20.42 8.12
C ALA A 267 -13.10 -21.74 7.51
N ARG A 268 -12.43 -22.55 8.32
CA ARG A 268 -11.91 -23.85 7.89
C ARG A 268 -13.03 -24.89 7.87
N VAL A 269 -13.15 -25.58 6.74
CA VAL A 269 -14.02 -26.74 6.58
C VAL A 269 -13.23 -27.94 6.04
N SER A 270 -13.69 -29.15 6.35
CA SER A 270 -12.94 -30.34 5.92
C SER A 270 -13.79 -31.60 5.73
N ILE A 271 -13.37 -32.43 4.78
CA ILE A 271 -13.86 -33.80 4.56
C ILE A 271 -12.65 -34.73 4.69
N GLY A 272 -12.60 -35.51 5.77
CA GLY A 272 -11.42 -36.32 6.08
C GLY A 272 -10.15 -35.46 6.18
N GLY A 273 -9.16 -35.73 5.32
CA GLY A 273 -7.93 -34.95 5.24
C GLY A 273 -7.97 -33.73 4.31
N THR A 274 -9.02 -33.57 3.49
CA THR A 274 -9.16 -32.46 2.55
C THR A 274 -9.71 -31.24 3.27
N VAL A 275 -9.01 -30.10 3.16
CA VAL A 275 -9.36 -28.83 3.79
C VAL A 275 -9.69 -27.81 2.72
N ALA A 276 -10.73 -27.01 2.95
CA ALA A 276 -10.98 -25.77 2.23
C ALA A 276 -11.25 -24.65 3.24
N PHE A 277 -11.18 -23.41 2.76
CA PHE A 277 -11.53 -22.22 3.53
C PHE A 277 -12.68 -21.50 2.84
N ALA A 278 -13.57 -20.94 3.64
CA ALA A 278 -14.64 -20.08 3.15
C ALA A 278 -14.09 -18.76 2.57
N ASP A 279 -14.83 -18.13 1.67
CA ASP A 279 -14.57 -16.77 1.23
C ASP A 279 -15.07 -15.73 2.26
N ALA A 280 -15.06 -14.45 1.89
CA ALA A 280 -15.52 -13.35 2.77
C ALA A 280 -17.01 -13.44 3.14
N ASN A 281 -17.82 -14.17 2.36
CA ASN A 281 -19.26 -14.38 2.63
C ASN A 281 -19.52 -15.67 3.42
N GLY A 282 -18.47 -16.35 3.89
CA GLY A 282 -18.59 -17.64 4.57
C GLY A 282 -18.87 -18.81 3.62
N ASP A 283 -18.90 -18.58 2.30
CA ASP A 283 -19.19 -19.61 1.31
C ASP A 283 -17.93 -20.42 1.00
N PHE A 284 -18.07 -21.74 0.88
CA PHE A 284 -16.95 -22.62 0.60
C PHE A 284 -17.27 -23.64 -0.48
N VAL A 285 -16.20 -24.14 -1.10
CA VAL A 285 -16.21 -25.29 -2.02
C VAL A 285 -15.11 -26.23 -1.58
N ILE A 286 -15.45 -27.45 -1.15
CA ILE A 286 -14.48 -28.51 -0.87
C ILE A 286 -14.39 -29.43 -2.08
N PRO A 287 -13.21 -29.51 -2.74
CA PRO A 287 -13.00 -30.43 -3.84
C PRO A 287 -13.33 -31.87 -3.44
N ASN A 288 -14.26 -32.51 -4.16
CA ASN A 288 -14.69 -33.87 -3.85
C ASN A 288 -15.09 -34.66 -5.11
N GLY A 289 -14.35 -35.75 -5.36
CA GLY A 289 -14.55 -36.59 -6.55
C GLY A 289 -15.69 -37.62 -6.45
N GLY A 290 -16.18 -37.93 -5.24
CA GLY A 290 -17.15 -39.00 -5.00
C GLY A 290 -18.61 -38.52 -4.86
N SER A 291 -19.58 -39.33 -5.24
CA SER A 291 -21.02 -39.03 -5.17
C SER A 291 -21.73 -39.58 -3.91
N GLY A 292 -21.03 -40.33 -3.06
CA GLY A 292 -21.56 -40.89 -1.83
C GLY A 292 -21.65 -39.87 -0.69
N SER A 293 -22.42 -40.19 0.36
CA SER A 293 -22.52 -39.34 1.55
C SER A 293 -21.15 -39.20 2.24
N VAL A 294 -20.80 -37.97 2.59
CA VAL A 294 -19.56 -37.57 3.27
C VAL A 294 -19.88 -36.75 4.51
N THR A 295 -19.02 -36.81 5.53
CA THR A 295 -19.12 -35.95 6.72
C THR A 295 -18.19 -34.74 6.57
N VAL A 296 -18.79 -33.56 6.57
CA VAL A 296 -18.10 -32.26 6.57
C VAL A 296 -17.96 -31.79 8.01
N ASN A 297 -16.78 -31.30 8.38
CA ASN A 297 -16.49 -30.74 9.71
C ASN A 297 -16.16 -29.25 9.59
N SER A 298 -16.65 -28.46 10.54
CA SER A 298 -16.32 -27.05 10.73
C SER A 298 -15.95 -26.80 12.19
N THR A 299 -14.97 -25.93 12.42
CA THR A 299 -14.46 -25.52 13.74
C THR A 299 -14.36 -23.99 13.77
N VAL A 300 -14.25 -23.37 14.95
CA VAL A 300 -13.93 -21.94 15.07
C VAL A 300 -12.42 -21.69 14.84
N ARG A 301 -11.96 -22.12 13.67
CA ARG A 301 -10.60 -21.99 13.16
C ARG A 301 -10.70 -21.65 11.68
N GLY A 302 -9.84 -20.76 11.20
CA GLY A 302 -9.84 -20.27 9.84
C GLY A 302 -8.48 -20.40 9.18
N GLN A 303 -8.32 -19.70 8.05
CA GLN A 303 -7.05 -19.59 7.34
C GLN A 303 -6.02 -18.81 8.17
N PHE A 304 -6.46 -17.71 8.78
CA PHE A 304 -5.58 -16.73 9.43
C PHE A 304 -5.52 -16.88 10.95
N PHE A 305 -6.59 -17.36 11.57
CA PHE A 305 -6.74 -17.42 13.03
C PHE A 305 -7.13 -18.80 13.52
N ASN A 306 -6.56 -19.18 14.66
CA ASN A 306 -6.93 -20.35 15.42
C ASN A 306 -7.42 -19.94 16.81
N VAL A 307 -8.73 -20.00 17.02
CA VAL A 307 -9.34 -19.65 18.31
C VAL A 307 -9.26 -20.84 19.25
N ASN A 308 -8.72 -20.63 20.44
CA ASN A 308 -8.54 -21.67 21.46
C ASN A 308 -9.34 -21.33 22.71
N ASN A 309 -10.30 -22.19 23.07
CA ASN A 309 -11.12 -22.03 24.27
C ASN A 309 -10.40 -22.59 25.50
N GLN A 310 -9.88 -21.72 26.36
CA GLN A 310 -9.09 -22.11 27.54
C GLN A 310 -9.94 -22.69 28.68
N SER A 311 -11.27 -22.56 28.62
CA SER A 311 -12.19 -23.11 29.62
C SER A 311 -12.71 -24.51 29.30
N GLY A 312 -12.38 -25.06 28.12
CA GLY A 312 -12.96 -26.31 27.65
C GLY A 312 -12.39 -26.81 26.33
N ALA A 313 -13.22 -27.50 25.54
CA ALA A 313 -12.89 -27.91 24.19
C ALA A 313 -13.43 -26.88 23.20
N ASP A 314 -12.69 -26.63 22.11
CA ASP A 314 -13.09 -25.70 21.05
C ASP A 314 -14.39 -26.15 20.38
N ALA A 315 -15.20 -25.18 19.97
CA ALA A 315 -16.46 -25.42 19.28
C ALA A 315 -16.24 -26.07 17.90
N SER A 316 -16.93 -27.20 17.69
CA SER A 316 -16.89 -27.95 16.44
C SER A 316 -18.27 -28.49 16.07
N LEU A 317 -18.59 -28.41 14.77
CA LEU A 317 -19.80 -28.94 14.18
C LEU A 317 -19.46 -29.91 13.06
N ASN A 318 -20.33 -30.90 12.83
CA ASN A 318 -20.23 -31.81 11.70
C ASN A 318 -21.60 -32.08 11.09
N LEU A 319 -21.63 -32.27 9.77
CA LEU A 319 -22.83 -32.57 9.00
C LEU A 319 -22.52 -33.66 7.98
N SER A 320 -23.44 -34.61 7.81
CA SER A 320 -23.35 -35.58 6.73
C SER A 320 -24.16 -35.09 5.53
N VAL A 321 -23.52 -34.95 4.38
CA VAL A 321 -24.15 -34.47 3.14
C VAL A 321 -23.85 -35.42 1.99
N THR A 322 -24.78 -35.51 1.04
CA THR A 322 -24.52 -36.14 -0.25
C THR A 322 -24.12 -35.03 -1.23
N PRO A 323 -22.93 -35.08 -1.84
CA PRO A 323 -22.46 -34.03 -2.73
C PRO A 323 -23.44 -33.75 -3.88
N PRO A 324 -23.63 -32.47 -4.28
CA PRO A 324 -22.79 -31.31 -3.94
C PRO A 324 -23.15 -30.60 -2.63
N GLY A 325 -24.07 -31.11 -1.81
CA GLY A 325 -24.51 -30.44 -0.58
C GLY A 325 -25.85 -29.68 -0.74
N PRO A 326 -26.11 -28.61 0.05
CA PRO A 326 -25.13 -27.84 0.81
C PRO A 326 -24.83 -28.37 2.21
N ALA A 327 -23.63 -28.10 2.74
CA ALA A 327 -23.29 -28.28 4.15
C ALA A 327 -23.21 -26.92 4.86
N ASN A 328 -24.32 -26.47 5.44
CA ASN A 328 -24.42 -25.15 6.08
C ASN A 328 -24.25 -25.26 7.61
N PHE A 329 -23.28 -24.53 8.16
CA PHE A 329 -22.97 -24.52 9.58
C PHE A 329 -23.40 -23.21 10.24
N VAL A 330 -23.95 -23.31 11.46
CA VAL A 330 -24.25 -22.15 12.32
C VAL A 330 -23.61 -22.38 13.69
N HIS A 331 -22.40 -21.84 13.88
CA HIS A 331 -21.71 -21.84 15.17
C HIS A 331 -22.41 -20.97 16.19
N ASN A 332 -22.17 -21.24 17.47
CA ASN A 332 -22.76 -20.51 18.60
C ASN A 332 -24.32 -20.42 18.58
N SER A 333 -25.01 -21.41 18.02
CA SER A 333 -26.49 -21.43 18.00
C SER A 333 -27.13 -21.33 19.40
N SER A 334 -26.42 -21.78 20.44
CA SER A 334 -26.88 -21.70 21.84
C SER A 334 -26.67 -20.33 22.49
N GLN A 335 -25.79 -19.50 21.94
CA GLN A 335 -25.38 -18.20 22.47
C GLN A 335 -24.91 -18.28 23.93
N ALA A 336 -24.24 -19.39 24.29
CA ALA A 336 -23.56 -19.51 25.57
C ALA A 336 -22.33 -18.58 25.59
N GLU A 337 -21.96 -18.09 26.77
CA GLU A 337 -20.85 -17.14 26.94
C GLU A 337 -19.56 -17.62 26.25
N GLN A 338 -19.14 -18.86 26.55
CA GLN A 338 -17.87 -19.39 26.06
C GLN A 338 -17.84 -19.52 24.54
N THR A 339 -18.94 -19.99 23.94
CA THR A 339 -19.04 -20.15 22.49
C THR A 339 -19.28 -18.84 21.76
N SER A 340 -19.86 -17.83 22.43
CA SER A 340 -19.91 -16.44 21.95
C SER A 340 -18.50 -15.85 21.87
N ALA A 341 -17.72 -15.95 22.94
CA ALA A 341 -16.34 -15.48 22.97
C ALA A 341 -15.51 -16.07 21.81
N GLU A 342 -15.71 -17.35 21.49
CA GLU A 342 -15.02 -17.99 20.36
C GLU A 342 -15.37 -17.35 19.01
N VAL A 343 -16.66 -17.21 18.68
CA VAL A 343 -17.09 -16.70 17.37
C VAL A 343 -16.92 -15.19 17.23
N ASP A 344 -17.07 -14.45 18.33
CA ASP A 344 -16.88 -12.99 18.37
C ASP A 344 -15.39 -12.67 18.15
N ALA A 345 -14.47 -13.28 18.91
CA ALA A 345 -13.03 -13.06 18.72
C ALA A 345 -12.54 -13.52 17.34
N TYR A 346 -13.09 -14.63 16.81
CA TYR A 346 -12.79 -15.08 15.45
C TYR A 346 -13.10 -14.01 14.41
N LEU A 347 -14.32 -13.45 14.44
CA LEU A 347 -14.75 -12.50 13.43
C LEU A 347 -13.98 -11.18 13.57
N GLN A 348 -13.92 -10.64 14.80
CA GLN A 348 -13.30 -9.33 15.03
C GLN A 348 -11.79 -9.34 14.69
N ALA A 349 -11.07 -10.44 14.95
CA ALA A 349 -9.67 -10.56 14.53
C ALA A 349 -9.51 -10.54 12.99
N ASN A 350 -10.44 -11.15 12.24
CA ASN A 350 -10.44 -11.06 10.77
C ASN A 350 -10.79 -9.66 10.28
N ILE A 351 -11.71 -8.96 10.94
CA ILE A 351 -12.06 -7.57 10.60
C ILE A 351 -10.83 -6.66 10.73
N VAL A 352 -10.08 -6.74 11.84
CA VAL A 352 -8.87 -5.92 12.02
C VAL A 352 -7.84 -6.24 10.94
N ARG A 353 -7.61 -7.53 10.67
CA ARG A 353 -6.68 -7.97 9.63
C ARG A 353 -7.04 -7.38 8.28
N ASP A 354 -8.31 -7.49 7.87
CA ASP A 354 -8.76 -7.04 6.56
C ASP A 354 -8.76 -5.51 6.47
N PHE A 355 -9.10 -4.81 7.56
CA PHE A 355 -8.97 -3.35 7.67
C PHE A 355 -7.51 -2.90 7.50
N THR A 356 -6.55 -3.57 8.16
CA THR A 356 -5.12 -3.29 8.00
C THR A 356 -4.65 -3.54 6.56
N LEU A 357 -5.06 -4.66 5.95
CA LEU A 357 -4.62 -5.02 4.60
C LEU A 357 -5.31 -4.20 3.50
N ALA A 358 -6.46 -3.58 3.78
CA ALA A 358 -7.05 -2.58 2.90
C ALA A 358 -6.14 -1.34 2.78
N ALA A 359 -5.55 -0.89 3.90
CA ALA A 359 -4.60 0.22 3.91
C ALA A 359 -3.19 -0.15 3.43
N ASN A 360 -2.73 -1.37 3.76
CA ASN A 360 -1.42 -1.84 3.37
C ASN A 360 -1.43 -3.36 3.12
N PRO A 361 -1.62 -3.80 1.85
CA PRO A 361 -1.68 -5.21 1.49
C PRO A 361 -0.41 -6.02 1.83
N SER A 362 0.70 -5.33 2.07
CA SER A 362 2.00 -5.90 2.42
C SER A 362 2.41 -5.65 3.88
N TYR A 363 1.47 -5.25 4.75
CA TYR A 363 1.79 -4.92 6.14
C TYR A 363 2.61 -6.05 6.79
N PRO A 364 3.75 -5.73 7.46
CA PRO A 364 4.69 -6.71 7.97
C PRO A 364 4.01 -7.81 8.79
N GLY A 365 4.29 -9.06 8.43
CA GLY A 365 3.75 -10.30 9.00
C GLY A 365 2.24 -10.51 8.90
N VAL A 366 1.39 -9.48 8.92
CA VAL A 366 -0.07 -9.60 8.80
C VAL A 366 -0.49 -10.19 7.45
N SER A 367 0.17 -9.75 6.36
CA SER A 367 -0.10 -10.22 4.99
C SER A 367 0.18 -11.72 4.77
N THR A 368 1.07 -12.31 5.57
CA THR A 368 1.48 -13.72 5.47
C THR A 368 1.07 -14.56 6.69
N GLN A 369 0.38 -13.94 7.64
CA GLN A 369 -0.07 -14.57 8.87
C GLN A 369 -1.03 -15.72 8.55
N THR A 370 -0.80 -16.87 9.17
CA THR A 370 -1.69 -18.03 9.08
C THR A 370 -1.77 -18.71 10.44
N ASP A 371 -2.91 -19.30 10.75
CA ASP A 371 -3.12 -20.10 11.96
C ASP A 371 -2.71 -19.41 13.28
N TRP A 372 -2.85 -18.09 13.36
CA TRP A 372 -2.36 -17.30 14.48
C TRP A 372 -3.26 -17.42 15.71
N PRO A 373 -2.72 -17.60 16.93
CA PRO A 373 -3.53 -17.93 18.10
C PRO A 373 -4.37 -16.76 18.63
N VAL A 374 -5.64 -17.06 18.89
CA VAL A 374 -6.59 -16.17 19.60
C VAL A 374 -7.13 -16.95 20.80
N ASN A 375 -6.71 -16.62 22.00
CA ASN A 375 -7.07 -17.38 23.19
C ASN A 375 -8.25 -16.72 23.90
N VAL A 376 -9.33 -17.47 24.11
CA VAL A 376 -10.55 -16.97 24.75
C VAL A 376 -10.86 -17.77 26.01
N ASN A 377 -11.72 -17.21 26.87
CA ASN A 377 -12.21 -17.86 28.09
C ASN A 377 -11.09 -18.26 29.07
N ILE A 378 -10.04 -17.45 29.19
CA ILE A 378 -9.00 -17.63 30.21
C ILE A 378 -9.62 -17.46 31.60
N ASN A 379 -9.26 -18.34 32.54
CA ASN A 379 -9.78 -18.33 33.91
C ASN A 379 -9.14 -17.24 34.78
N ASP A 380 -9.38 -16.00 34.36
CA ASP A 380 -9.08 -14.74 35.04
C ASP A 380 -10.20 -13.74 34.66
N VAL A 381 -10.19 -12.51 35.16
CA VAL A 381 -11.30 -11.57 35.02
C VAL A 381 -10.85 -10.13 34.76
N CYS A 382 -11.70 -9.34 34.11
CA CYS A 382 -11.51 -7.89 33.92
C CYS A 382 -10.22 -7.46 33.22
N ASN A 383 -9.71 -8.26 32.27
CA ASN A 383 -8.60 -7.85 31.41
C ASN A 383 -8.65 -8.53 30.04
N ALA A 384 -7.90 -7.99 29.09
CA ALA A 384 -7.46 -8.66 27.88
C ALA A 384 -5.99 -8.27 27.66
N PHE A 385 -5.24 -9.03 26.86
CA PHE A 385 -3.86 -8.67 26.55
C PHE A 385 -3.31 -9.31 25.27
N TYR A 386 -2.38 -8.59 24.64
CA TYR A 386 -1.41 -9.11 23.70
C TYR A 386 -0.11 -9.53 24.41
N ASP A 387 0.48 -10.68 24.02
CA ASP A 387 1.70 -11.21 24.64
C ASP A 387 2.92 -11.32 23.72
N GLY A 388 2.83 -10.76 22.51
CA GLY A 388 3.88 -10.88 21.49
C GLY A 388 3.61 -11.97 20.45
N VAL A 389 2.76 -12.95 20.75
CA VAL A 389 2.49 -14.11 19.88
C VAL A 389 1.01 -14.48 19.76
N SER A 390 0.16 -13.88 20.58
CA SER A 390 -1.28 -14.12 20.62
C SER A 390 -2.03 -12.92 21.25
N ILE A 391 -3.34 -12.87 20.98
CA ILE A 391 -4.30 -12.04 21.75
C ILE A 391 -5.08 -12.95 22.71
N ASN A 392 -5.37 -12.43 23.91
CA ASN A 392 -5.83 -13.22 25.05
C ASN A 392 -7.00 -12.54 25.76
N PHE A 393 -8.09 -13.28 25.97
CA PHE A 393 -9.34 -12.77 26.52
C PHE A 393 -9.86 -13.61 27.68
N TYR A 394 -10.40 -12.92 28.68
CA TYR A 394 -10.77 -13.45 29.99
C TYR A 394 -12.26 -13.77 30.06
N LEU A 395 -12.62 -14.69 30.95
CA LEU A 395 -14.01 -15.00 31.30
C LEU A 395 -14.70 -13.81 32.00
N ALA A 396 -16.04 -13.80 31.95
CA ALA A 396 -16.81 -12.86 32.75
C ALA A 396 -16.58 -13.08 34.25
N GLY A 397 -16.49 -11.98 35.00
CA GLY A 397 -16.28 -12.00 36.44
C GLY A 397 -15.72 -10.68 36.96
N GLY A 398 -15.65 -10.51 38.29
CA GLY A 398 -15.13 -9.28 38.89
C GLY A 398 -15.95 -8.01 38.62
N GLY A 399 -17.13 -8.13 37.99
CA GLY A 399 -17.93 -7.01 37.51
C GLY A 399 -17.76 -6.72 36.01
N CYS A 400 -16.90 -7.46 35.31
CA CYS A 400 -16.71 -7.34 33.86
C CYS A 400 -17.41 -8.47 33.11
N ASN A 401 -17.82 -8.20 31.88
CA ASN A 401 -18.20 -9.26 30.94
C ASN A 401 -16.95 -9.98 30.41
N ASN A 402 -17.17 -11.08 29.69
CA ASN A 402 -16.11 -11.75 28.94
C ASN A 402 -15.48 -10.73 27.97
N THR A 403 -14.15 -10.68 27.87
CA THR A 403 -13.45 -9.60 27.15
C THR A 403 -13.20 -9.91 25.67
N ALA A 404 -13.65 -11.05 25.17
CA ALA A 404 -13.52 -11.47 23.77
C ALA A 404 -14.61 -10.86 22.87
N PHE A 405 -14.66 -9.54 22.73
CA PHE A 405 -15.67 -8.87 21.90
C PHE A 405 -15.18 -7.59 21.23
N GLY A 406 -15.86 -7.23 20.14
CA GLY A 406 -15.83 -5.91 19.51
C GLY A 406 -14.45 -5.23 19.47
N ASP A 407 -14.44 -3.98 19.94
CA ASP A 407 -13.26 -3.13 19.95
C ASP A 407 -12.16 -3.58 20.92
N VAL A 408 -12.45 -4.40 21.94
CA VAL A 408 -11.41 -5.00 22.80
C VAL A 408 -10.53 -5.93 21.97
N VAL A 409 -11.13 -6.73 21.07
CA VAL A 409 -10.35 -7.57 20.15
C VAL A 409 -9.51 -6.70 19.21
N HIS A 410 -10.06 -5.58 18.75
CA HIS A 410 -9.35 -4.63 17.88
C HIS A 410 -8.16 -3.99 18.60
N HIS A 411 -8.34 -3.63 19.86
CA HIS A 411 -7.30 -3.04 20.71
C HIS A 411 -6.13 -4.01 20.89
N GLU A 412 -6.41 -5.25 21.31
CA GLU A 412 -5.35 -6.26 21.49
C GLU A 412 -4.64 -6.60 20.17
N TYR A 413 -5.37 -6.60 19.06
CA TYR A 413 -4.76 -6.78 17.75
C TYR A 413 -3.93 -5.55 17.33
N GLY A 414 -4.34 -4.35 17.73
CA GLY A 414 -3.57 -3.12 17.54
C GLY A 414 -2.18 -3.20 18.16
N HIS A 415 -2.05 -3.77 19.36
CA HIS A 415 -0.74 -4.07 19.94
C HIS A 415 0.10 -5.01 19.05
N HIS A 416 -0.52 -6.02 18.45
CA HIS A 416 0.17 -6.89 17.48
C HIS A 416 0.66 -6.10 16.26
N LEU A 417 -0.15 -5.19 15.71
CA LEU A 417 0.27 -4.32 14.60
C LEU A 417 1.48 -3.47 14.98
N VAL A 418 1.45 -2.81 16.14
CA VAL A 418 2.56 -2.01 16.68
C VAL A 418 3.84 -2.86 16.79
N SER A 419 3.72 -4.08 17.32
CA SER A 419 4.86 -5.00 17.43
C SER A 419 5.39 -5.44 16.07
N MET A 420 4.51 -5.68 15.09
CA MET A 420 4.89 -6.10 13.75
C MET A 420 5.57 -4.98 12.96
N ALA A 421 5.20 -3.72 13.21
CA ALA A 421 5.90 -2.54 12.69
C ALA A 421 7.29 -2.32 13.30
N GLY A 422 7.60 -2.97 14.44
CA GLY A 422 8.84 -2.75 15.18
C GLY A 422 8.80 -1.50 16.09
N SER A 423 7.61 -0.92 16.27
CA SER A 423 7.37 0.19 17.19
C SER A 423 7.23 -0.33 18.64
N GLY A 424 7.50 0.54 19.61
CA GLY A 424 7.33 0.22 21.03
C GLY A 424 5.87 0.37 21.47
N GLN A 425 5.46 -0.42 22.47
CA GLN A 425 4.11 -0.39 23.04
C GLN A 425 3.90 0.88 23.88
N GLY A 426 3.99 0.82 25.22
CA GLY A 426 3.86 2.01 26.08
C GLY A 426 2.60 2.82 25.78
N GLN A 427 2.69 4.16 25.85
CA GLN A 427 1.56 5.05 25.55
C GLN A 427 1.08 4.91 24.11
N TYR A 428 2.02 4.71 23.18
CA TYR A 428 1.70 4.60 21.75
C TYR A 428 0.90 3.32 21.44
N GLY A 429 1.28 2.19 22.02
CA GLY A 429 0.59 0.91 21.87
C GLY A 429 -0.86 0.98 22.35
N GLU A 430 -1.08 1.55 23.53
CA GLU A 430 -2.43 1.79 24.09
C GLU A 430 -3.26 2.68 23.17
N GLY A 431 -2.69 3.81 22.75
CA GLY A 431 -3.37 4.75 21.86
C GLY A 431 -3.69 4.15 20.50
N GLN A 432 -2.78 3.37 19.91
CA GLN A 432 -3.00 2.74 18.62
C GLN A 432 -4.02 1.61 18.70
N GLY A 433 -4.03 0.83 19.79
CA GLY A 433 -5.10 -0.14 20.05
C GLY A 433 -6.48 0.53 20.06
N ASP A 434 -6.58 1.67 20.74
CA ASP A 434 -7.80 2.48 20.76
C ASP A 434 -8.16 3.05 19.38
N VAL A 435 -7.18 3.53 18.61
CA VAL A 435 -7.39 3.99 17.23
C VAL A 435 -7.95 2.88 16.34
N MET A 436 -7.44 1.65 16.44
CA MET A 436 -7.97 0.52 15.67
C MET A 436 -9.42 0.24 16.07
N GLY A 437 -9.72 0.19 17.37
CA GLY A 437 -11.08 0.00 17.88
C GLY A 437 -12.03 1.06 17.36
N MET A 438 -11.64 2.33 17.46
CA MET A 438 -12.45 3.48 17.05
C MET A 438 -12.72 3.50 15.54
N LEU A 439 -11.67 3.39 14.71
CA LEU A 439 -11.83 3.52 13.25
C LEU A 439 -12.59 2.35 12.63
N ILE A 440 -12.37 1.13 13.11
CA ILE A 440 -13.07 -0.05 12.59
C ILE A 440 -14.56 -0.01 12.92
N THR A 441 -14.90 0.45 14.12
CA THR A 441 -16.28 0.44 14.62
C THR A 441 -17.05 1.70 14.27
N GLY A 442 -16.33 2.78 13.95
CA GLY A 442 -16.88 4.11 13.74
C GLY A 442 -17.50 4.72 15.00
N HIS A 443 -17.05 4.30 16.19
CA HIS A 443 -17.59 4.71 17.48
C HIS A 443 -16.49 5.29 18.37
N HIS A 444 -16.78 6.37 19.09
CA HIS A 444 -15.78 7.08 19.91
C HIS A 444 -15.55 6.44 21.29
N GLU A 445 -16.60 5.90 21.92
CA GLU A 445 -16.46 5.18 23.19
C GLU A 445 -15.93 3.77 22.94
N LEU A 446 -14.93 3.37 23.72
CA LEU A 446 -14.24 2.10 23.58
C LEU A 446 -14.51 1.15 24.76
N GLY A 447 -14.75 -0.12 24.48
CA GLY A 447 -15.02 -1.15 25.47
C GLY A 447 -16.43 -1.05 26.07
N ILE A 448 -17.44 -0.63 25.30
CA ILE A 448 -18.83 -0.64 25.77
C ILE A 448 -19.23 -2.06 26.16
N GLY A 449 -19.66 -2.23 27.41
CA GLY A 449 -19.97 -3.53 27.96
C GLY A 449 -18.78 -4.26 28.58
N PHE A 450 -17.58 -3.67 28.63
CA PHE A 450 -16.48 -4.23 29.42
C PHE A 450 -16.91 -4.32 30.90
N GLN A 451 -17.44 -3.23 31.45
CA GLN A 451 -18.04 -3.17 32.80
C GLN A 451 -19.51 -2.76 32.81
N SER A 452 -19.93 -1.96 31.83
CA SER A 452 -21.26 -1.35 31.77
C SER A 452 -21.72 -1.20 30.33
N CYS A 453 -23.02 -1.40 30.06
CA CYS A 453 -23.60 -1.14 28.74
C CYS A 453 -23.88 0.34 28.47
N ALA A 454 -23.69 1.21 29.47
CA ALA A 454 -24.03 2.63 29.36
C ALA A 454 -22.84 3.52 28.95
N ALA A 455 -21.61 3.02 29.06
CA ALA A 455 -20.41 3.77 28.72
C ALA A 455 -19.23 2.81 28.44
N GLY A 456 -18.31 3.26 27.60
CA GLY A 456 -16.99 2.63 27.43
C GLY A 456 -16.08 2.80 28.65
N ILE A 457 -14.93 2.12 28.65
CA ILE A 457 -13.85 2.33 29.63
C ILE A 457 -12.95 3.52 29.26
N ARG A 458 -12.98 3.94 28.00
CA ARG A 458 -12.26 5.09 27.43
C ARG A 458 -13.10 5.76 26.34
N ASP A 459 -12.77 7.01 26.03
CA ASP A 459 -13.49 7.83 25.04
C ASP A 459 -12.51 8.64 24.18
N ALA A 460 -12.62 8.49 22.86
CA ALA A 460 -11.87 9.30 21.91
C ALA A 460 -12.32 10.77 21.91
N ILE A 461 -13.56 11.06 22.32
CA ILE A 461 -13.99 12.45 22.59
C ILE A 461 -13.44 12.86 23.96
N ASN A 462 -12.27 13.48 23.96
CA ASN A 462 -11.63 13.95 25.18
C ASN A 462 -10.89 15.28 24.97
N THR A 463 -10.31 15.82 26.04
CA THR A 463 -9.58 17.11 26.02
C THR A 463 -8.16 16.97 26.56
N LEU A 464 -7.62 15.74 26.58
CA LEU A 464 -6.31 15.43 27.10
C LEU A 464 -5.22 16.13 26.27
N GLN A 465 -4.11 16.50 26.89
CA GLN A 465 -3.07 17.32 26.25
C GLN A 465 -1.70 16.65 26.39
N TYR A 466 -0.88 16.77 25.35
CA TYR A 466 0.55 16.50 25.44
C TYR A 466 1.29 17.68 26.13
N PRO A 467 2.32 17.45 26.97
CA PRO A 467 2.82 16.14 27.42
C PRO A 467 1.94 15.54 28.53
N CYS A 468 1.85 14.21 28.53
CA CYS A 468 1.12 13.43 29.55
C CYS A 468 2.07 12.54 30.35
N SER A 469 1.93 12.55 31.67
CA SER A 469 2.79 11.83 32.62
C SER A 469 2.03 10.84 33.52
N ASP A 470 0.74 10.67 33.27
CA ASP A 470 -0.10 9.68 33.93
C ASP A 470 0.14 8.26 33.38
N GLU A 471 -0.68 7.32 33.85
CA GLU A 471 -0.67 5.91 33.45
C GLU A 471 -0.85 5.75 31.92
N ILE A 472 -0.22 4.74 31.32
CA ILE A 472 -0.10 4.64 29.86
C ILE A 472 -1.44 4.49 29.15
N HIS A 473 -2.42 3.79 29.73
CA HIS A 473 -3.76 3.64 29.15
C HIS A 473 -4.51 4.98 29.19
N PHE A 474 -4.27 5.80 30.22
CA PHE A 474 -4.84 7.14 30.30
C PHE A 474 -4.21 8.08 29.26
N CYS A 475 -2.87 8.11 29.17
CA CYS A 475 -2.17 8.94 28.19
C CYS A 475 -2.39 8.49 26.73
N GLY A 476 -2.63 7.18 26.50
CA GLY A 476 -2.94 6.63 25.18
C GLY A 476 -4.13 7.30 24.49
N GLN A 477 -5.13 7.75 25.27
CA GLN A 477 -6.33 8.43 24.77
C GLN A 477 -6.04 9.76 24.06
N ILE A 478 -4.85 10.35 24.22
CA ILE A 478 -4.43 11.51 23.44
C ILE A 478 -4.41 11.15 21.95
N LEU A 479 -3.82 10.00 21.60
CA LEU A 479 -3.69 9.59 20.20
C LEU A 479 -5.07 9.28 19.59
N SER A 480 -5.92 8.53 20.30
CA SER A 480 -7.28 8.26 19.81
C SER A 480 -8.10 9.54 19.67
N GLY A 481 -7.90 10.53 20.56
CA GLY A 481 -8.50 11.86 20.44
C GLY A 481 -8.03 12.62 19.21
N CYS A 482 -6.72 12.70 18.98
CA CYS A 482 -6.16 13.32 17.77
C CYS A 482 -6.76 12.73 16.49
N VAL A 483 -6.79 11.40 16.39
CA VAL A 483 -7.28 10.70 15.19
C VAL A 483 -8.80 10.85 15.04
N TRP A 484 -9.56 10.83 16.15
CA TRP A 484 -11.00 11.09 16.11
C TRP A 484 -11.32 12.50 15.61
N ASP A 485 -10.64 13.52 16.15
CA ASP A 485 -10.88 14.89 15.74
C ASP A 485 -10.46 15.12 14.27
N THR A 486 -9.34 14.54 13.82
CA THR A 486 -8.97 14.56 12.39
C THR A 486 -10.02 13.86 11.52
N TRP A 487 -10.54 12.70 11.95
CA TRP A 487 -11.60 12.00 11.20
C TRP A 487 -12.87 12.85 11.09
N GLN A 488 -13.24 13.57 12.16
CA GLN A 488 -14.40 14.45 12.18
C GLN A 488 -14.23 15.64 11.22
N GLU A 489 -13.04 16.25 11.16
CA GLU A 489 -12.75 17.31 10.19
C GLU A 489 -12.79 16.77 8.75
N LEU A 490 -12.18 15.60 8.48
CA LEU A 490 -12.27 14.93 7.18
C LEU A 490 -13.72 14.62 6.79
N LYS A 491 -14.58 14.21 7.74
CA LYS A 491 -16.02 13.99 7.48
C LYS A 491 -16.76 15.27 7.10
N LEU A 492 -16.24 16.45 7.46
CA LEU A 492 -16.80 17.73 7.06
C LEU A 492 -16.31 18.16 5.67
N THR A 493 -15.04 17.92 5.35
CA THR A 493 -14.40 18.43 4.13
C THR A 493 -14.44 17.44 2.96
N ASP A 494 -14.25 16.14 3.22
CA ASP A 494 -14.34 15.05 2.24
C ASP A 494 -15.06 13.80 2.82
N PRO A 495 -16.39 13.86 3.04
CA PRO A 495 -17.15 12.76 3.64
C PRO A 495 -17.12 11.46 2.83
N ALA A 496 -16.84 11.52 1.53
CA ALA A 496 -16.83 10.36 0.66
C ALA A 496 -15.58 9.49 0.85
N ASN A 497 -14.44 10.13 1.12
CA ASN A 497 -13.15 9.45 1.25
C ASN A 497 -12.60 9.46 2.68
N ALA A 498 -13.22 10.18 3.62
CA ALA A 498 -12.74 10.34 5.00
C ALA A 498 -12.34 9.03 5.69
N ASP A 499 -13.12 7.95 5.51
CA ASP A 499 -12.85 6.66 6.14
C ASP A 499 -11.61 5.98 5.56
N ASP A 500 -11.43 6.08 4.24
CA ASP A 500 -10.26 5.52 3.57
C ASP A 500 -9.00 6.33 3.89
N ILE A 501 -9.09 7.67 3.84
CA ILE A 501 -7.96 8.58 4.16
C ILE A 501 -7.47 8.33 5.59
N ILE A 502 -8.35 8.40 6.59
CA ILE A 502 -7.90 8.28 7.98
C ILE A 502 -7.41 6.87 8.32
N ARG A 503 -8.02 5.82 7.71
CA ARG A 503 -7.53 4.45 7.84
C ARG A 503 -6.12 4.34 7.29
N ASP A 504 -5.89 4.84 6.09
CA ASP A 504 -4.62 4.68 5.39
C ASP A 504 -3.50 5.45 6.12
N LEU A 505 -3.78 6.66 6.60
CA LEU A 505 -2.86 7.43 7.44
C LEU A 505 -2.58 6.70 8.77
N ALA A 506 -3.61 6.31 9.52
CA ALA A 506 -3.45 5.73 10.85
C ALA A 506 -2.76 4.36 10.85
N VAL A 507 -3.04 3.51 9.86
CA VAL A 507 -2.40 2.19 9.76
C VAL A 507 -0.94 2.33 9.32
N ASN A 508 -0.64 3.20 8.35
CA ASN A 508 0.73 3.34 7.85
C ASN A 508 1.62 4.15 8.80
N ALA A 509 1.06 5.07 9.61
CA ALA A 509 1.82 5.81 10.62
C ALA A 509 2.45 4.89 11.68
N ILE A 510 1.87 3.72 11.94
CA ILE A 510 2.44 2.70 12.83
C ILE A 510 3.85 2.27 12.36
N LEU A 511 4.08 2.25 11.04
CA LEU A 511 5.35 1.84 10.43
C LEU A 511 6.43 2.93 10.51
N LEU A 512 6.04 4.20 10.65
CA LEU A 512 6.95 5.34 10.77
C LEU A 512 7.36 5.58 12.22
N HIS A 513 6.44 5.36 13.16
CA HIS A 513 6.67 5.62 14.57
C HIS A 513 7.81 4.76 15.14
N THR A 514 8.62 5.38 16.00
CA THR A 514 9.68 4.72 16.76
C THR A 514 9.60 5.07 18.25
N GLY A 515 10.06 4.17 19.13
CA GLY A 515 9.90 4.34 20.58
C GLY A 515 8.51 3.93 21.07
N SER A 516 8.13 4.35 22.29
CA SER A 516 6.89 3.88 22.96
C SER A 516 6.02 5.01 23.53
N THR A 517 6.33 6.26 23.20
CA THR A 517 5.73 7.47 23.78
C THR A 517 4.95 8.24 22.75
N ILE A 518 3.81 8.80 23.13
CA ILE A 518 3.09 9.75 22.27
C ILE A 518 3.83 11.08 22.29
N SER A 519 4.15 11.63 21.11
CA SER A 519 4.79 12.94 20.97
C SER A 519 4.37 13.63 19.66
N PRO A 520 4.56 14.96 19.54
CA PRO A 520 4.24 15.70 18.31
C PRO A 520 4.93 15.21 17.03
N SER A 521 5.95 14.34 17.13
CA SER A 521 6.51 13.65 15.96
C SER A 521 5.47 12.83 15.19
N ILE A 522 4.45 12.29 15.86
CA ILE A 522 3.38 11.50 15.21
C ILE A 522 2.61 12.37 14.20
N THR A 523 2.43 13.65 14.48
CA THR A 523 1.78 14.56 13.53
C THR A 523 2.62 14.76 12.27
N VAL A 524 3.95 14.73 12.41
CA VAL A 524 4.87 14.74 11.26
C VAL A 524 4.72 13.44 10.46
N ASP A 525 4.57 12.28 11.10
CA ASP A 525 4.32 11.00 10.42
C ASP A 525 3.04 11.07 9.56
N TYR A 526 1.96 11.63 10.11
CA TYR A 526 0.69 11.80 9.39
C TYR A 526 0.81 12.76 8.23
N LEU A 527 1.39 13.95 8.42
CA LEU A 527 1.61 14.92 7.35
C LEU A 527 2.52 14.34 6.26
N THR A 528 3.58 13.61 6.63
CA THR A 528 4.48 12.96 5.67
C THR A 528 3.77 11.90 4.84
N LEU A 529 2.83 11.15 5.41
CA LEU A 529 2.05 10.16 4.68
C LEU A 529 0.96 10.78 3.81
N ASP A 530 0.48 11.98 4.18
CA ASP A 530 -0.53 12.72 3.45
C ASP A 530 0.04 13.48 2.24
N ASP A 531 1.31 13.86 2.30
CA ASP A 531 2.06 14.57 1.26
C ASP A 531 1.98 13.89 -0.12
N ASP A 532 1.70 14.68 -1.17
CA ASP A 532 1.46 14.17 -2.52
C ASP A 532 2.53 14.55 -3.55
N ASP A 533 3.50 15.40 -3.18
CA ASP A 533 4.53 15.92 -4.10
C ASP A 533 5.99 15.84 -3.60
N GLY A 534 6.21 15.39 -2.36
CA GLY A 534 7.53 15.26 -1.74
C GLY A 534 8.04 16.53 -1.05
N ASP A 535 7.21 17.56 -0.86
CA ASP A 535 7.58 18.85 -0.28
C ASP A 535 6.58 19.38 0.76
N LEU A 536 6.73 18.88 2.00
CA LEU A 536 6.00 19.36 3.18
C LEU A 536 6.05 20.88 3.41
N GLY A 537 7.03 21.59 2.83
CA GLY A 537 7.16 23.04 2.98
C GLY A 537 6.07 23.83 2.28
N ASN A 538 5.31 23.20 1.37
CA ASN A 538 4.18 23.81 0.68
C ASN A 538 2.81 23.36 1.23
N GLY A 539 2.81 22.49 2.26
CA GLY A 539 1.63 21.91 2.89
C GLY A 539 1.34 20.50 2.38
N THR A 540 0.23 19.92 2.85
CA THR A 540 -0.25 18.59 2.42
C THR A 540 -1.76 18.69 2.10
N PRO A 541 -2.32 17.77 1.29
CA PRO A 541 -3.73 17.80 0.88
C PRO A 541 -4.74 17.98 2.03
N HIS A 542 -4.47 17.38 3.19
CA HIS A 542 -5.31 17.40 4.39
C HIS A 542 -4.59 17.99 5.61
N GLU A 543 -3.60 18.88 5.40
CA GLU A 543 -2.83 19.50 6.48
C GLU A 543 -3.74 20.19 7.51
N ALA A 544 -4.82 20.85 7.06
CA ALA A 544 -5.72 21.59 7.92
C ALA A 544 -6.49 20.69 8.89
N GLU A 545 -6.99 19.55 8.40
CA GLU A 545 -7.73 18.55 9.18
C GLU A 545 -6.81 17.82 10.16
N ILE A 546 -5.62 17.41 9.70
CA ILE A 546 -4.60 16.77 10.54
C ILE A 546 -4.14 17.75 11.62
N SER A 547 -3.78 18.97 11.26
CA SER A 547 -3.30 19.98 12.22
C SER A 547 -4.38 20.41 13.21
N THR A 548 -5.65 20.42 12.81
CA THR A 548 -6.76 20.71 13.74
C THR A 548 -6.92 19.58 14.76
N GLY A 549 -7.00 18.33 14.31
CA GLY A 549 -7.19 17.18 15.21
C GLY A 549 -6.02 16.99 16.17
N PHE A 550 -4.77 17.02 15.67
CA PHE A 550 -3.60 16.95 16.54
C PHE A 550 -3.42 18.23 17.39
N GLY A 551 -3.74 19.40 16.85
CA GLY A 551 -3.64 20.68 17.56
C GLY A 551 -4.56 20.79 18.77
N ASN A 552 -5.74 20.18 18.74
CA ASN A 552 -6.66 20.13 19.87
C ASN A 552 -6.08 19.44 21.11
N HIS A 553 -5.02 18.64 20.94
CA HIS A 553 -4.33 17.92 22.00
C HIS A 553 -2.88 18.38 22.23
N ASN A 554 -2.52 19.59 21.75
CA ASN A 554 -1.17 20.14 21.80
C ASN A 554 -0.12 19.24 21.12
N MET A 555 -0.53 18.58 20.02
CA MET A 555 0.30 17.67 19.25
C MET A 555 0.76 18.25 17.90
N THR A 556 0.48 19.52 17.59
CA THR A 556 1.04 20.13 16.36
C THR A 556 2.57 20.08 16.37
N PRO A 557 3.23 19.74 15.25
CA PRO A 557 4.68 19.78 15.17
C PRO A 557 5.11 21.22 15.42
N GLN A 558 5.81 21.48 16.52
CA GLN A 558 6.39 22.80 16.71
C GLN A 558 7.61 22.88 15.78
N PRO A 559 7.72 23.92 14.92
CA PRO A 559 8.92 24.08 14.12
C PRO A 559 10.13 24.20 15.07
N PRO A 560 11.32 23.73 14.63
CA PRO A 560 12.53 23.96 15.39
C PRO A 560 12.67 25.46 15.74
N PRO A 561 13.29 25.81 16.88
CA PRO A 561 13.55 27.19 17.24
C PRO A 561 14.21 27.96 16.08
N ALA A 562 13.91 29.25 15.92
CA ALA A 562 14.46 30.04 14.81
C ALA A 562 16.01 30.05 14.75
N ASN A 563 16.64 29.77 15.90
CA ASN A 563 18.08 29.66 16.08
C ASN A 563 18.57 28.21 16.27
N ASP A 564 17.85 27.25 15.72
CA ASP A 564 18.16 25.81 15.69
C ASP A 564 19.56 25.53 15.13
N LEU A 565 19.85 26.01 13.92
CA LEU A 565 21.18 25.82 13.30
C LEU A 565 22.14 26.96 13.65
N ILE A 566 23.44 26.65 13.78
CA ILE A 566 24.49 27.63 14.05
C ILE A 566 24.60 28.71 12.97
N THR A 567 24.19 28.40 11.74
CA THR A 567 24.11 29.36 10.63
C THR A 567 23.01 30.41 10.81
N ASN A 568 22.00 30.08 11.62
CA ASN A 568 20.86 30.94 11.95
C ASN A 568 20.93 31.47 13.40
N ALA A 569 22.12 31.42 14.02
CA ALA A 569 22.34 31.87 15.39
C ALA A 569 21.77 33.27 15.62
N THR A 570 20.94 33.42 16.66
CA THR A 570 20.34 34.71 17.01
C THR A 570 21.42 35.66 17.49
N VAL A 571 21.49 36.86 16.92
CA VAL A 571 22.42 37.90 17.39
C VAL A 571 22.03 38.30 18.81
N ALA A 572 22.96 38.15 19.75
CA ALA A 572 22.73 38.41 21.17
C ALA A 572 23.79 39.35 21.73
N CYS A 573 23.34 40.24 22.61
CA CYS A 573 24.13 41.21 23.35
C CYS A 573 23.86 41.05 24.85
N PRO A 574 24.59 41.75 25.74
CA PRO A 574 24.34 41.63 27.17
C PRO A 574 22.86 41.85 27.51
N GLY A 575 22.23 40.87 28.15
CA GLY A 575 20.77 40.78 28.31
C GLY A 575 20.30 39.37 28.66
N ALA A 576 18.99 39.22 28.86
CA ALA A 576 18.33 37.94 29.12
C ALA A 576 17.50 37.51 27.89
N PHE A 577 17.58 36.24 27.54
CA PHE A 577 16.91 35.63 26.39
C PHE A 577 16.18 34.37 26.85
N SER A 578 14.88 34.29 26.60
CA SER A 578 14.10 33.07 26.85
C SER A 578 14.00 32.25 25.56
N GLY A 579 14.09 30.93 25.68
CA GLY A 579 13.97 30.02 24.54
C GLY A 579 13.72 28.58 24.97
N SER A 580 13.66 27.67 24.00
CA SER A 580 13.54 26.23 24.23
C SER A 580 14.51 25.49 23.31
N THR A 581 15.08 24.39 23.78
CA THR A 581 15.85 23.44 22.96
C THR A 581 14.97 22.33 22.39
N THR A 582 13.69 22.29 22.76
CA THR A 582 12.72 21.31 22.25
C THR A 582 12.58 21.43 20.74
N PHE A 583 12.59 20.29 20.04
CA PHE A 583 12.53 20.17 18.57
C PHE A 583 13.73 20.73 17.78
N ALA A 584 14.76 21.21 18.46
CA ALA A 584 15.99 21.58 17.77
C ALA A 584 16.79 20.34 17.31
N THR A 585 17.55 20.52 16.25
CA THR A 585 18.51 19.58 15.70
C THR A 585 19.85 19.68 16.43
N THR A 586 20.69 18.66 16.30
CA THR A 586 22.06 18.68 16.84
C THR A 586 23.03 19.06 15.72
N ASP A 587 23.75 20.17 15.87
CA ASP A 587 24.76 20.64 14.92
C ASP A 587 26.01 21.26 15.59
N GLY A 588 26.16 21.08 16.91
CA GLY A 588 27.35 21.39 17.69
C GLY A 588 27.92 20.22 18.46
N ASP A 589 29.18 20.33 18.87
CA ASP A 589 29.84 19.37 19.75
C ASP A 589 30.72 20.09 20.78
N SER A 590 30.81 19.53 21.99
CA SER A 590 31.58 20.11 23.09
C SER A 590 32.20 19.06 24.00
N SER A 591 33.19 19.46 24.79
CA SER A 591 33.99 18.55 25.62
C SER A 591 33.30 18.11 26.93
N CYS A 592 32.13 18.66 27.23
CA CYS A 592 31.36 18.41 28.44
C CYS A 592 29.93 17.89 28.15
N ALA A 593 29.17 17.53 29.19
CA ALA A 593 27.76 17.14 29.13
C ALA A 593 27.36 15.89 28.32
N SER A 594 28.29 15.21 27.64
CA SER A 594 27.95 14.15 26.68
C SER A 594 26.88 14.61 25.67
N SER A 595 26.98 15.86 25.21
CA SER A 595 25.94 16.57 24.46
C SER A 595 25.96 16.30 22.94
N SER A 596 26.78 15.37 22.45
CA SER A 596 26.96 15.12 21.01
C SER A 596 25.72 14.60 20.28
N GLY A 597 24.66 14.24 21.02
CA GLY A 597 23.34 13.87 20.47
C GLY A 597 22.19 14.66 21.09
N SER A 598 22.48 15.84 21.67
CA SER A 598 21.49 16.70 22.33
C SER A 598 21.07 17.85 21.42
N PRO A 599 19.80 18.28 21.43
CA PRO A 599 19.32 19.41 20.63
C PRO A 599 20.08 20.71 20.91
N ASP A 600 20.31 21.52 19.86
CA ASP A 600 21.14 22.73 19.93
C ASP A 600 20.37 23.98 19.55
N VAL A 601 20.60 25.07 20.28
CA VAL A 601 20.19 26.40 19.84
C VAL A 601 21.33 27.40 20.03
N TRP A 602 21.41 28.36 19.12
CA TRP A 602 22.61 29.18 18.96
C TRP A 602 22.38 30.66 19.14
N TYR A 603 23.39 31.31 19.71
CA TYR A 603 23.48 32.77 19.78
C TYR A 603 24.84 33.25 19.27
N ALA A 604 24.83 34.32 18.47
CA ALA A 604 26.04 34.96 17.97
C ALA A 604 26.32 36.25 18.74
N TYR A 605 27.52 36.40 19.27
CA TYR A 605 27.94 37.52 20.11
C TYR A 605 29.21 38.18 19.55
N THR A 606 29.14 39.47 19.25
CA THR A 606 30.27 40.26 18.72
C THR A 606 30.53 41.49 19.60
N PRO A 607 31.53 41.45 20.52
CA PRO A 607 31.76 42.52 21.47
C PRO A 607 32.38 43.77 20.81
N ASP A 608 32.09 44.95 21.36
CA ASP A 608 32.68 46.25 20.98
C ASP A 608 34.04 46.51 21.64
N ALA A 609 34.37 45.77 22.69
CA ALA A 609 35.59 45.91 23.47
C ALA A 609 36.13 44.53 23.88
N ASN A 610 37.45 44.47 24.13
CA ASN A 610 38.03 43.29 24.74
C ASN A 610 37.48 43.11 26.16
N GLY A 611 37.22 41.88 26.58
CA GLY A 611 36.70 41.60 27.92
C GLY A 611 36.42 40.13 28.16
N THR A 612 35.47 39.87 29.06
CA THR A 612 35.03 38.51 29.41
C THR A 612 33.54 38.41 29.12
N LEU A 613 33.17 37.43 28.30
CA LEU A 613 31.79 37.00 28.08
C LEU A 613 31.43 35.98 29.15
N THR A 614 30.28 36.15 29.79
CA THR A 614 29.64 35.17 30.68
C THR A 614 28.26 34.85 30.12
N ALA A 615 28.01 33.58 29.85
CA ALA A 615 26.74 33.06 29.39
C ALA A 615 26.20 32.11 30.48
N SER A 616 25.04 32.43 31.05
CA SER A 616 24.51 31.79 32.25
C SER A 616 23.09 31.32 32.03
N LEU A 617 22.85 30.03 32.28
CA LEU A 617 21.51 29.44 32.36
C LEU A 617 20.99 29.35 33.80
N CYS A 618 21.72 29.88 34.80
CA CYS A 618 21.39 29.89 36.24
C CYS A 618 20.14 30.72 36.59
N ASP A 619 19.02 30.41 35.98
CA ASP A 619 17.73 31.06 36.15
C ASP A 619 16.66 29.99 36.40
N ALA A 620 15.64 30.33 37.18
CA ALA A 620 14.55 29.42 37.51
C ALA A 620 13.68 29.05 36.29
N GLY A 621 13.77 29.81 35.20
CA GLY A 621 13.15 29.48 33.93
C GLY A 621 13.85 28.36 33.14
N THR A 622 15.05 27.93 33.55
CA THR A 622 15.73 26.76 32.97
C THR A 622 15.27 25.49 33.70
N ASN A 623 14.54 24.62 32.99
CA ASN A 623 13.76 23.53 33.60
C ASN A 623 14.24 22.10 33.26
N TYR A 624 15.44 21.96 32.70
CA TYR A 624 16.03 20.69 32.30
C TYR A 624 17.53 20.62 32.66
N ASP A 625 18.12 19.43 32.54
CA ASP A 625 19.56 19.19 32.72
C ASP A 625 20.32 19.82 31.55
N ALA A 626 20.75 21.07 31.73
CA ALA A 626 21.12 21.97 30.65
C ALA A 626 22.63 22.16 30.58
N ALA A 627 23.17 22.20 29.37
CA ALA A 627 24.58 22.43 29.12
C ALA A 627 24.79 23.65 28.22
N ILE A 628 25.95 24.29 28.35
CA ILE A 628 26.30 25.49 27.57
C ILE A 628 27.76 25.45 27.13
N SER A 629 28.04 25.87 25.90
CA SER A 629 29.42 26.04 25.40
C SER A 629 29.58 27.32 24.60
N ILE A 630 30.82 27.84 24.55
CA ILE A 630 31.19 29.05 23.81
C ILE A 630 32.26 28.68 22.79
N HIS A 631 32.07 29.02 21.53
CA HIS A 631 32.94 28.68 20.41
C HIS A 631 33.45 29.93 19.69
N SER A 632 34.67 29.86 19.14
CA SER A 632 35.29 30.96 18.39
C SER A 632 34.97 30.95 16.89
N GLY A 633 34.13 30.05 16.41
CA GLY A 633 33.79 29.94 14.99
C GLY A 633 32.85 28.77 14.67
N ILE A 634 32.58 28.59 13.38
CA ILE A 634 31.71 27.55 12.83
C ILE A 634 32.51 26.60 11.91
N PRO A 635 32.20 25.29 11.85
CA PRO A 635 31.26 24.57 12.72
C PRO A 635 31.79 24.53 14.17
N ALA A 636 30.89 24.54 15.15
CA ALA A 636 31.25 24.46 16.56
C ALA A 636 31.65 23.04 16.94
N ASN A 637 32.86 22.87 17.46
CA ASN A 637 33.38 21.58 17.90
C ASN A 637 34.44 21.80 18.99
N THR A 638 34.94 20.71 19.55
CA THR A 638 35.97 20.71 20.60
C THR A 638 37.27 21.42 20.20
N SER A 639 37.57 21.63 18.92
CA SER A 639 38.79 22.34 18.47
C SER A 639 38.69 23.87 18.56
N ASN A 640 37.48 24.43 18.57
CA ASN A 640 37.25 25.87 18.68
C ASN A 640 36.41 26.25 19.92
N GLU A 641 36.20 25.30 20.82
CA GLU A 641 35.59 25.52 22.12
C GLU A 641 36.50 26.37 23.01
N LEU A 642 35.92 27.42 23.60
CA LEU A 642 36.57 28.34 24.53
C LEU A 642 36.18 28.03 25.98
N ALA A 643 34.95 27.56 26.19
CA ALA A 643 34.41 27.16 27.48
C ALA A 643 33.22 26.21 27.29
N CYS A 644 33.00 25.30 28.23
CA CYS A 644 31.87 24.37 28.29
C CYS A 644 31.54 24.11 29.76
N ASP A 645 30.26 24.00 30.09
CA ASP A 645 29.75 23.64 31.42
C ASP A 645 28.36 23.00 31.35
N ASP A 646 28.00 22.16 32.32
CA ASP A 646 26.69 21.50 32.47
C ASP A 646 26.07 21.61 33.89
N ASP A 647 26.86 21.88 34.93
CA ASP A 647 26.38 21.85 36.33
C ASP A 647 26.83 23.08 37.16
N GLY A 648 27.36 24.12 36.52
CA GLY A 648 28.04 25.24 37.19
C GLY A 648 27.14 26.13 38.06
N CYS A 649 25.82 25.95 38.03
CA CYS A 649 24.88 26.68 38.89
C CYS A 649 24.67 26.05 40.29
N GLY A 650 25.38 24.95 40.61
CA GLY A 650 25.51 24.45 41.98
C GLY A 650 24.58 23.31 42.39
N SER A 651 23.86 22.71 41.44
CA SER A 651 23.06 21.48 41.61
C SER A 651 23.41 20.51 40.49
N THR A 652 23.69 19.25 40.83
CA THR A 652 23.89 18.17 39.85
C THR A 652 22.58 17.92 39.08
N GLY A 653 22.66 17.90 37.75
CA GLY A 653 21.50 17.89 36.85
C GLY A 653 20.80 19.25 36.76
N GLY A 654 21.55 20.33 36.95
CA GLY A 654 21.05 21.70 37.03
C GLY A 654 21.42 22.55 35.82
N PRO A 655 21.17 23.86 35.85
CA PRO A 655 21.60 24.75 34.76
C PRO A 655 23.12 24.97 34.76
N ALA A 656 23.64 25.46 33.63
CA ALA A 656 25.07 25.68 33.39
C ALA A 656 25.49 27.16 33.25
N ILE A 657 26.78 27.43 33.43
CA ILE A 657 27.40 28.74 33.23
C ILE A 657 28.81 28.63 32.62
N ALA A 658 29.03 29.31 31.50
CA ALA A 658 30.34 29.35 30.84
C ALA A 658 30.90 30.77 30.73
N THR A 659 32.22 30.90 30.87
CA THR A 659 32.94 32.19 30.75
C THR A 659 34.13 32.08 29.81
N ALA A 660 34.27 33.02 28.87
CA ALA A 660 35.38 33.06 27.91
C ALA A 660 35.95 34.48 27.76
N SER A 661 37.25 34.58 27.48
CA SER A 661 37.87 35.86 27.09
C SER A 661 37.52 36.19 25.65
N VAL A 662 37.10 37.42 25.40
CA VAL A 662 36.64 37.89 24.08
C VAL A 662 37.40 39.13 23.63
N VAL A 663 37.63 39.20 22.33
CA VAL A 663 38.31 40.30 21.63
C VAL A 663 37.30 41.08 20.81
N ALA A 664 37.38 42.40 20.86
CA ALA A 664 36.50 43.32 20.13
C ALA A 664 36.44 42.98 18.62
N GLY A 665 35.24 42.97 18.06
CA GLY A 665 34.98 42.74 16.63
C GLY A 665 35.02 41.28 16.17
N ASN A 666 35.45 40.32 17.01
CA ASN A 666 35.36 38.90 16.68
C ASN A 666 33.98 38.34 17.09
N THR A 667 33.38 37.52 16.25
CA THR A 667 32.11 36.83 16.58
C THR A 667 32.38 35.52 17.31
N TYR A 668 31.63 35.29 18.39
CA TYR A 668 31.62 34.07 19.18
C TYR A 668 30.22 33.44 19.13
N TYR A 669 30.16 32.12 19.21
CA TYR A 669 28.91 31.37 19.16
C TYR A 669 28.66 30.70 20.50
N ILE A 670 27.51 30.97 21.10
CA ILE A 670 27.06 30.38 22.36
C ILE A 670 26.05 29.29 22.01
N ARG A 671 26.37 28.05 22.36
CA ARG A 671 25.51 26.87 22.22
C ARG A 671 24.75 26.66 23.53
N VAL A 672 23.44 26.57 23.48
CA VAL A 672 22.61 26.08 24.59
C VAL A 672 22.10 24.69 24.19
N THR A 673 22.35 23.70 25.04
CA THR A 673 22.06 22.28 24.78
C THR A 673 21.71 21.58 26.10
N GLY A 674 21.72 20.25 26.16
CA GLY A 674 21.46 19.48 27.39
C GLY A 674 22.39 18.30 27.60
N TRP A 675 22.33 17.73 28.80
CA TRP A 675 23.08 16.53 29.16
C TRP A 675 22.43 15.28 28.54
N ASN A 676 23.21 14.49 27.80
CA ASN A 676 22.81 13.16 27.29
C ASN A 676 21.41 13.09 26.64
N GLY A 677 21.04 14.09 25.84
CA GLY A 677 19.78 14.16 25.11
C GLY A 677 18.67 14.95 25.81
N SER A 678 18.92 15.49 27.02
CA SER A 678 17.96 16.35 27.72
C SER A 678 17.65 17.62 26.93
N ALA A 679 16.39 18.07 26.97
CA ALA A 679 15.90 19.27 26.31
C ALA A 679 14.79 19.93 27.12
N GLY A 680 14.55 21.22 26.89
CA GLY A 680 13.50 21.98 27.58
C GLY A 680 13.65 23.48 27.41
N ASP A 681 12.93 24.22 28.26
CA ASP A 681 12.92 25.68 28.26
C ASP A 681 14.10 26.24 29.09
N TYR A 682 14.62 27.39 28.67
CA TYR A 682 15.74 28.06 29.33
C TYR A 682 15.60 29.59 29.35
N VAL A 683 16.36 30.20 30.27
CA VAL A 683 16.65 31.63 30.25
C VAL A 683 18.16 31.83 30.23
N LEU A 684 18.67 32.30 29.08
CA LEU A 684 20.07 32.63 28.86
C LEU A 684 20.35 34.08 29.26
N ASN A 685 21.19 34.26 30.27
CA ASN A 685 21.70 35.55 30.71
C ASN A 685 23.12 35.77 30.17
N ILE A 686 23.28 36.74 29.28
CA ILE A 686 24.57 37.15 28.72
C ILE A 686 25.06 38.41 29.44
N SER A 687 26.30 38.40 29.91
CA SER A 687 26.99 39.59 30.42
C SER A 687 28.42 39.67 29.89
N GLY A 688 28.94 40.90 29.77
CA GLY A 688 30.25 41.16 29.18
C GLY A 688 30.30 42.55 28.53
N PRO A 689 31.30 42.82 27.66
CA PRO A 689 31.30 43.99 26.78
C PRO A 689 29.97 44.14 26.01
N ASN A 690 29.59 45.36 25.65
CA ASN A 690 28.42 45.55 24.80
C ASN A 690 28.72 45.04 23.39
N CYS A 691 27.70 44.83 22.58
CA CYS A 691 27.92 44.60 21.16
C CYS A 691 28.29 45.91 20.47
N ALA A 692 29.08 45.83 19.40
CA ALA A 692 29.20 46.95 18.49
C ALA A 692 27.80 47.29 17.95
N ALA A 693 27.41 48.58 17.99
CA ALA A 693 26.22 49.02 17.28
C ALA A 693 26.36 48.59 15.81
N PRO A 694 25.30 48.05 15.17
CA PRO A 694 25.36 47.76 13.74
C PRO A 694 25.81 49.04 13.02
N ALA A 695 26.67 48.91 12.02
CA ALA A 695 27.01 50.07 11.20
C ALA A 695 25.70 50.66 10.64
N PRO A 696 25.53 52.01 10.58
CA PRO A 696 24.31 52.62 10.04
C PRO A 696 23.99 52.10 8.64
N LEU A 697 25.01 51.98 7.80
CA LEU A 697 24.98 51.33 6.49
C LEU A 697 26.28 50.55 6.29
N SER A 698 26.21 49.42 5.61
CA SER A 698 27.39 48.69 5.13
C SER A 698 27.73 49.16 3.72
N ILE A 699 28.93 49.72 3.50
CA ILE A 699 29.40 50.17 2.18
C ILE A 699 30.66 49.38 1.82
N THR A 700 30.61 48.61 0.74
CA THR A 700 31.73 47.79 0.27
C THR A 700 31.99 48.00 -1.22
N LEU A 701 33.19 47.67 -1.67
CA LEU A 701 33.59 47.66 -3.08
C LEU A 701 33.84 46.20 -3.48
N PRO A 702 32.86 45.50 -4.09
CA PRO A 702 32.94 44.05 -4.29
C PRO A 702 34.17 43.61 -5.10
N ALA A 703 34.58 44.42 -6.08
CA ALA A 703 35.77 44.18 -6.90
C ALA A 703 37.02 44.99 -6.43
N GLY A 704 36.91 45.70 -5.30
CA GLY A 704 37.87 46.70 -4.85
C GLY A 704 37.80 48.01 -5.66
N PRO A 705 38.51 49.06 -5.23
CA PRO A 705 38.62 50.30 -5.98
C PRO A 705 39.49 50.13 -7.24
N PRO A 706 39.33 50.97 -8.28
CA PRO A 706 40.22 50.95 -9.44
C PRO A 706 41.68 51.21 -9.03
N ALA A 707 42.61 50.39 -9.50
CA ALA A 707 44.04 50.56 -9.21
C ALA A 707 44.64 51.84 -9.81
N SER A 708 44.05 52.36 -10.88
CA SER A 708 44.40 53.64 -11.52
C SER A 708 43.19 54.20 -12.28
N VAL A 709 43.09 55.53 -12.38
CA VAL A 709 42.06 56.21 -13.19
C VAL A 709 42.73 56.83 -14.41
N SER A 710 42.21 56.52 -15.60
CA SER A 710 42.74 57.07 -16.85
C SER A 710 42.34 58.54 -17.02
N PRO A 711 43.26 59.46 -17.34
CA PRO A 711 42.93 60.86 -17.59
C PRO A 711 41.99 61.05 -18.80
N THR A 712 42.02 60.14 -19.78
CA THR A 712 41.24 60.26 -21.02
C THR A 712 39.91 59.51 -21.01
N SER A 713 39.77 58.48 -20.16
CA SER A 713 38.59 57.62 -20.13
C SER A 713 37.91 57.49 -18.77
N GLY A 714 38.50 58.02 -17.69
CA GLY A 714 37.96 57.88 -16.34
C GLY A 714 38.06 56.44 -15.81
N ALA A 715 37.19 56.12 -14.85
CA ALA A 715 37.01 54.77 -14.30
C ALA A 715 35.60 54.59 -13.75
N SER A 716 35.06 53.38 -13.86
CA SER A 716 33.82 52.98 -13.18
C SER A 716 34.05 51.73 -12.34
N PHE A 717 33.37 51.63 -11.20
CA PHE A 717 33.48 50.50 -10.29
C PHE A 717 32.21 50.35 -9.45
N ASP A 718 31.99 49.13 -8.97
CA ASP A 718 30.80 48.80 -8.21
C ASP A 718 30.96 49.14 -6.72
N VAL A 719 29.88 49.62 -6.14
CA VAL A 719 29.71 49.93 -4.72
C VAL A 719 28.46 49.22 -4.24
N MET A 720 28.59 48.37 -3.23
CA MET A 720 27.45 47.73 -2.58
C MET A 720 27.11 48.51 -1.31
N ILE A 721 25.88 49.02 -1.21
CA ILE A 721 25.33 49.66 -0.02
C ILE A 721 24.20 48.77 0.50
N ALA A 722 24.38 48.23 1.71
CA ALA A 722 23.36 47.46 2.40
C ALA A 722 22.90 48.20 3.66
N ASP A 723 21.61 48.07 3.97
CA ASP A 723 21.01 48.60 5.20
C ASP A 723 21.70 47.99 6.42
N GLY A 724 21.81 48.79 7.48
CA GLY A 724 22.38 48.38 8.75
C GLY A 724 21.44 48.76 9.90
N SER A 725 21.90 49.58 10.85
CA SER A 725 20.98 50.17 11.84
C SER A 725 20.13 51.32 11.28
N GLU A 726 20.43 51.79 10.08
CA GLU A 726 19.67 52.79 9.32
C GLU A 726 19.32 52.24 7.93
N THR A 727 18.27 52.80 7.33
CA THR A 727 17.84 52.48 5.96
C THR A 727 18.47 53.46 4.98
N TYR A 728 19.06 52.95 3.90
CA TYR A 728 19.59 53.77 2.83
C TYR A 728 18.47 54.65 2.26
N GLN A 729 18.69 55.96 2.23
CA GLN A 729 17.75 56.90 1.61
C GLN A 729 17.97 56.93 0.10
N PRO A 730 17.00 56.53 -0.74
CA PRO A 730 17.15 56.53 -2.19
C PRO A 730 17.58 57.89 -2.74
N GLY A 731 18.59 57.89 -3.62
CA GLY A 731 19.14 59.10 -4.25
C GLY A 731 20.16 59.86 -3.40
N SER A 732 20.49 59.41 -2.19
CA SER A 732 21.51 60.04 -1.34
C SER A 732 22.94 59.60 -1.64
N ALA A 733 23.13 58.48 -2.35
CA ALA A 733 24.45 57.93 -2.65
C ALA A 733 25.30 58.89 -3.50
N THR A 734 26.39 59.38 -2.91
CA THR A 734 27.33 60.32 -3.54
C THR A 734 28.78 59.85 -3.39
N LEU A 735 29.50 59.82 -4.50
CA LEU A 735 30.93 59.56 -4.59
C LEU A 735 31.66 60.89 -4.45
N HIS A 736 32.57 60.99 -3.49
CA HIS A 736 33.53 62.08 -3.39
C HIS A 736 34.88 61.63 -3.95
N TYR A 737 35.39 62.31 -4.98
CA TYR A 737 36.67 61.98 -5.62
C TYR A 737 37.48 63.24 -5.91
N ARG A 738 38.80 63.13 -6.08
CA ARG A 738 39.65 64.26 -6.51
C ARG A 738 40.81 63.77 -7.34
N PHE A 739 41.30 64.63 -8.23
CA PHE A 739 42.56 64.42 -8.92
C PHE A 739 43.70 65.06 -8.11
N ASP A 740 44.79 64.33 -7.92
CA ASP A 740 45.97 64.74 -7.16
C ASP A 740 45.60 65.34 -5.78
N ALA A 741 46.19 66.48 -5.42
CA ALA A 741 45.89 67.23 -4.19
C ALA A 741 44.79 68.30 -4.39
N GLY A 742 43.98 68.18 -5.44
CA GLY A 742 42.91 69.12 -5.77
C GLY A 742 41.72 69.09 -4.81
N ALA A 743 40.71 69.91 -5.11
CA ALA A 743 39.44 69.91 -4.40
C ALA A 743 38.65 68.61 -4.66
N PHE A 744 37.89 68.16 -3.67
CA PHE A 744 36.95 67.06 -3.87
C PHE A 744 35.80 67.49 -4.79
N LEU A 745 35.59 66.70 -5.82
CA LEU A 745 34.45 66.67 -6.71
C LEU A 745 33.45 65.63 -6.20
N THR A 746 32.21 65.76 -6.64
CA THR A 746 31.11 64.85 -6.29
C THR A 746 30.44 64.29 -7.54
N ALA A 747 30.13 63.00 -7.52
CA ALA A 747 29.29 62.35 -8.53
C ALA A 747 28.23 61.48 -7.83
N SER A 748 27.00 61.47 -8.32
CA SER A 748 25.99 60.51 -7.85
C SER A 748 26.38 59.10 -8.27
N LEU A 749 26.07 58.11 -7.43
CA LEU A 749 26.19 56.72 -7.85
C LEU A 749 24.91 56.30 -8.58
N ALA A 750 25.05 55.52 -9.65
CA ALA A 750 23.91 55.03 -10.41
C ALA A 750 23.42 53.69 -9.83
N ASP A 751 22.22 53.69 -9.26
CA ASP A 751 21.56 52.49 -8.73
C ASP A 751 21.40 51.41 -9.81
N GLN A 752 21.88 50.20 -9.52
CA GLN A 752 21.79 49.01 -10.38
C GLN A 752 20.77 47.98 -9.85
N GLY A 753 20.11 48.27 -8.72
CA GLY A 753 19.18 47.37 -8.03
C GLY A 753 19.87 46.48 -6.99
N GLY A 754 19.09 46.02 -6.00
CA GLY A 754 19.57 45.09 -4.96
C GLY A 754 20.67 45.65 -4.07
N GLY A 755 20.73 46.97 -3.87
CA GLY A 755 21.76 47.67 -3.09
C GLY A 755 23.10 47.84 -3.82
N MET A 756 23.20 47.42 -5.09
CA MET A 756 24.37 47.64 -5.94
C MET A 756 24.29 48.99 -6.65
N PHE A 757 25.41 49.70 -6.70
CA PHE A 757 25.54 51.01 -7.31
C PHE A 757 26.80 51.09 -8.17
N LEU A 758 26.71 51.78 -9.30
CA LEU A 758 27.86 52.06 -10.16
C LEU A 758 28.41 53.45 -9.85
N ALA A 759 29.63 53.50 -9.32
CA ALA A 759 30.41 54.73 -9.17
C ALA A 759 31.16 55.02 -10.48
N THR A 760 31.14 56.27 -10.94
CA THR A 760 31.89 56.70 -12.13
C THR A 760 32.71 57.95 -11.84
N ILE A 761 34.01 57.85 -12.05
CA ILE A 761 34.96 58.95 -12.07
C ILE A 761 35.15 59.35 -13.53
N PRO A 762 34.76 60.56 -13.95
CA PRO A 762 34.94 61.01 -15.34
C PRO A 762 36.44 61.20 -15.67
N PRO A 763 36.78 61.33 -16.97
CA PRO A 763 38.10 61.81 -17.42
C PRO A 763 38.49 63.12 -16.71
N GLY A 764 39.76 63.24 -16.33
CA GLY A 764 40.30 64.31 -15.47
C GLY A 764 41.21 65.30 -16.17
#